data_AF-A0A1C5XS84-F1
#
_entry.id   AF-A0A1C5XS84-F1
#
_cell.length_a   1.000
_cell.length_b   1.000
_cell.length_c   1.000
_cell.angle_alpha   90.00
_cell.angle_beta   90.00
_cell.angle_gamma   90.00
#
_symmetry.space_group_name_H-M   'P 1'
#
loop_
_entity.id
_entity.type
_entity.pdbx_description
1 polymer ?
#
loop_
_entity_poly.entity_id
_entity_poly.type
_entity_poly.pdbx_seq_one_letter_code
_entity_poly.pdbx_strand_id
1 'polypeptide(L)'
;MAIKIALAGNPNCGKTTMFNALTGANQYVGNWPGVTVEKKEGKLKSSKSGEEIIITDLPGVYSLSPYTLEEVVSRDYLVHEKPQAIINLVDATNIERNLYLTTQILEIGIPVVIALNMADLLAKSGDKIDVKKLSEIFGCEVVETSALKGTGLKEVVEKAIEAAKKNEWKNPAGIFSGNVENAIAKVEEAVGDAVDADQKRWFAIKLLEKDSKVIEQLHLPASAMAAVNTEVTRLEKEQDDDTESIITDERYTYIGSVIDKAVKKSGKKLSTSDKIDKIVTNRILGIPIFAAVMWFVYYICVSTLGTMGTDWANDTFGGGIQEWAGAALAAAGASDFIQSLVVDGILGGLFAVFGFLPQMALLFLMLSILEDCGYMVRIAFVMDRVFRHFGLSGKSFIPLLIASGCGIPGIMASKTIENDNDRRLTIMTATFIPCGAKLPVIALLGGIMVGWTSGDYSDAGNTAFLMYALGIVCVLVAAIMLKKTKPFSGEAAPFVMELPAYHIPSAKTVLMHTWERLWGFIKKAGTILFLACVIMWILSTFGFENGSFGMVEDTENCLMAILGSALAWIFTPLGWGKWQCVAAAISGFSAKEGIVSTMGVLANVSEDLSEETDVVAAAIRDWFPTMAAAFSFLVFNLLNSPCLAAISTMAQQMQSRKWFWFAIIFQNVFAYCVALMFYQFGLLMEGGSFGIGTAAAVVVLLGFLYMLFRPDPYKNQKKASRRSVAA
;
A
#
# COMPACT_ATOMS: atom_id res chain seq x y z
N MET A 1 -0.73 24.74 33.91
CA MET A 1 -0.44 23.45 33.24
C MET A 1 -1.45 23.29 32.12
N ALA A 2 -1.03 22.82 30.95
CA ALA A 2 -1.94 22.57 29.85
C ALA A 2 -2.75 21.30 30.11
N ILE A 3 -4.06 21.32 29.82
CA ILE A 3 -4.92 20.13 29.89
C ILE A 3 -4.76 19.38 28.56
N LYS A 4 -4.30 18.13 28.61
CA LYS A 4 -4.19 17.23 27.46
C LYS A 4 -5.43 16.35 27.39
N ILE A 5 -6.10 16.38 26.25
CA ILE A 5 -7.28 15.56 25.96
C ILE A 5 -6.97 14.67 24.76
N ALA A 6 -7.17 13.36 24.91
CA ALA A 6 -7.00 12.41 23.81
C ALA A 6 -8.32 12.22 23.06
N LEU A 7 -8.27 12.27 21.72
CA LEU A 7 -9.36 11.81 20.86
C LEU A 7 -9.11 10.36 20.48
N ALA A 8 -9.94 9.45 20.97
CA ALA A 8 -9.90 8.02 20.67
C ALA A 8 -11.18 7.61 19.93
N GLY A 9 -11.13 6.54 19.15
CA GLY A 9 -12.30 6.01 18.44
C GLY A 9 -11.92 5.10 17.29
N ASN A 10 -12.93 4.45 16.71
CA ASN A 10 -12.76 3.59 15.55
C ASN A 10 -12.34 4.37 14.30
N PRO A 11 -11.69 3.69 13.32
CA PRO A 11 -11.56 4.25 11.97
C PRO A 11 -12.91 4.70 11.42
N ASN A 12 -12.93 5.77 10.64
CA ASN A 12 -14.13 6.32 10.00
C ASN A 12 -15.25 6.81 10.94
N CYS A 13 -15.09 6.86 12.27
CA CYS A 13 -16.11 7.41 13.17
C CYS A 13 -16.24 8.96 13.12
N GLY A 14 -15.56 9.62 12.18
CA GLY A 14 -15.53 11.09 12.05
C GLY A 14 -14.50 11.81 12.93
N LYS A 15 -13.52 11.07 13.48
CA LYS A 15 -12.45 11.61 14.35
C LYS A 15 -11.64 12.73 13.74
N THR A 16 -11.10 12.54 12.53
CA THR A 16 -10.33 13.60 11.85
C THR A 16 -11.20 14.83 11.55
N THR A 17 -12.47 14.64 11.19
CA THR A 17 -13.42 15.74 10.98
C THR A 17 -13.65 16.52 12.28
N MET A 18 -13.85 15.82 13.41
CA MET A 18 -14.00 16.45 14.72
C MET A 18 -12.73 17.18 15.16
N PHE A 19 -11.56 16.55 15.03
CA PHE A 19 -10.26 17.15 15.34
C PHE A 19 -10.06 18.47 14.57
N ASN A 20 -10.33 18.46 13.26
CA ASN A 20 -10.23 19.64 12.41
C ASN A 20 -11.21 20.75 12.82
N ALA A 21 -12.44 20.38 13.18
CA ALA A 21 -13.44 21.35 13.65
C ALA A 21 -13.06 22.00 14.99
N LEU A 22 -12.39 21.25 15.89
CA LEU A 22 -11.99 21.73 17.22
C LEU A 22 -10.71 22.59 17.19
N THR A 23 -9.73 22.24 16.35
CA THR A 23 -8.39 22.85 16.34
C THR A 23 -8.16 23.85 15.21
N GLY A 24 -8.91 23.78 14.12
CA GLY A 24 -8.75 24.65 12.96
C GLY A 24 -7.36 24.52 12.32
N ALA A 25 -6.72 25.65 11.99
CA ALA A 25 -5.39 25.67 11.36
C ALA A 25 -4.21 25.48 12.34
N ASN A 26 -4.45 25.46 13.65
CA ASN A 26 -3.41 25.39 14.68
C ASN A 26 -3.05 23.93 15.01
N GLN A 27 -2.70 23.17 13.99
CA GLN A 27 -2.35 21.75 14.09
C GLN A 27 -0.87 21.54 13.80
N TYR A 28 -0.24 20.70 14.59
CA TYR A 28 1.08 20.16 14.34
C TYR A 28 0.93 18.71 13.89
N VAL A 29 1.55 18.38 12.76
CA VAL A 29 1.57 17.05 12.18
C VAL A 29 3.02 16.55 12.18
N GLY A 30 3.26 15.47 12.91
CA GLY A 30 4.54 14.77 12.96
C GLY A 30 4.36 13.25 12.88
N ASN A 31 5.38 12.50 13.28
CA ASN A 31 5.28 11.05 13.46
C ASN A 31 5.45 10.70 14.93
N TRP A 32 4.81 9.63 15.38
CA TRP A 32 5.07 9.06 16.70
C TRP A 32 6.52 8.56 16.80
N PRO A 33 7.16 8.66 17.98
CA PRO A 33 8.56 8.26 18.14
C PRO A 33 8.82 6.82 17.68
N GLY A 34 9.78 6.64 16.77
CA GLY A 34 10.24 5.31 16.31
C GLY A 34 9.30 4.57 15.35
N VAL A 35 8.18 5.16 14.91
CA VAL A 35 7.23 4.52 13.99
C VAL A 35 6.73 5.48 12.90
N THR A 36 6.15 4.95 11.82
CA THR A 36 5.61 5.73 10.69
C THR A 36 4.17 6.21 10.88
N VAL A 37 3.63 6.08 12.08
CA VAL A 37 2.26 6.48 12.41
C VAL A 37 2.22 8.00 12.58
N GLU A 38 1.27 8.66 11.92
CA GLU A 38 1.09 10.10 11.98
C GLU A 38 0.60 10.53 13.38
N LYS A 39 1.23 11.56 13.95
CA LYS A 39 0.84 12.19 15.21
C LYS A 39 0.28 13.58 14.92
N LYS A 40 -0.99 13.82 15.26
CA LYS A 40 -1.62 15.14 15.14
C LYS A 40 -1.93 15.70 16.52
N GLU A 41 -1.45 16.91 16.79
CA GLU A 41 -1.73 17.64 18.01
C GLU A 41 -2.16 19.07 17.66
N GLY A 42 -3.16 19.59 18.35
CA GLY A 42 -3.66 20.93 18.07
C GLY A 42 -4.20 21.63 19.30
N LYS A 43 -4.06 22.95 19.33
CA LYS A 43 -4.64 23.77 20.41
C LYS A 43 -6.12 24.03 20.12
N LEU A 44 -6.96 23.95 21.14
CA LEU A 44 -8.40 24.23 21.00
C LEU A 44 -8.63 25.70 20.58
N LYS A 45 -9.46 25.92 19.55
CA LYS A 45 -9.74 27.25 18.99
C LYS A 45 -10.45 28.22 19.96
N SER A 46 -11.20 27.69 20.93
CA SER A 46 -12.17 28.44 21.75
C SER A 46 -11.98 28.21 23.26
N SER A 47 -10.75 28.30 23.77
CA SER A 47 -10.53 28.29 25.23
C SER A 47 -11.06 29.61 25.83
N LYS A 48 -12.22 29.57 26.50
CA LYS A 48 -12.82 30.73 27.19
C LYS A 48 -12.09 31.09 28.50
N SER A 49 -11.36 30.14 29.06
CA SER A 49 -10.49 30.29 30.22
C SER A 49 -9.06 30.39 29.72
N GLY A 50 -8.19 31.21 30.31
CA GLY A 50 -6.76 31.30 29.94
C GLY A 50 -5.94 30.01 30.15
N GLU A 51 -6.57 28.85 30.14
CA GLU A 51 -6.00 27.52 30.20
C GLU A 51 -5.67 27.02 28.78
N GLU A 52 -4.45 26.53 28.61
CA GLU A 52 -4.00 25.92 27.36
C GLU A 52 -4.55 24.49 27.28
N ILE A 53 -5.40 24.21 26.28
CA ILE A 53 -5.97 22.88 26.04
C ILE A 53 -5.36 22.31 24.77
N ILE A 54 -4.71 21.16 24.92
CA ILE A 54 -4.05 20.44 23.84
C ILE A 54 -4.89 19.21 23.54
N ILE A 55 -5.33 19.10 22.29
CA ILE A 55 -6.04 17.93 21.79
C ILE A 55 -5.03 17.09 21.00
N THR A 56 -4.89 15.82 21.38
CA THR A 56 -4.06 14.85 20.68
C THR A 56 -4.97 13.86 19.96
N ASP A 57 -4.83 13.76 18.63
CA ASP A 57 -5.55 12.81 17.81
C ASP A 57 -4.84 11.46 17.85
N LEU A 58 -5.46 10.44 18.45
CA LEU A 58 -4.92 9.09 18.42
C LEU A 58 -5.26 8.40 17.11
N PRO A 59 -4.42 7.48 16.61
CA PRO A 59 -4.78 6.63 15.48
C PRO A 59 -6.16 5.97 15.68
N GLY A 60 -6.94 5.86 14.60
CA GLY A 60 -8.21 5.14 14.65
C GLY A 60 -7.96 3.65 14.87
N VAL A 61 -8.50 3.07 15.93
CA VAL A 61 -8.21 1.70 16.35
C VAL A 61 -9.51 0.94 16.65
N TYR A 62 -9.52 -0.38 16.45
CA TYR A 62 -10.68 -1.21 16.80
C TYR A 62 -10.56 -1.80 18.20
N SER A 63 -9.33 -1.98 18.69
CA SER A 63 -9.02 -2.50 20.00
C SER A 63 -7.72 -1.87 20.53
N LEU A 64 -7.38 -2.15 21.77
CA LEU A 64 -6.09 -1.80 22.38
C LEU A 64 -5.18 -3.04 22.48
N SER A 65 -5.28 -3.92 21.48
CA SER A 65 -4.47 -5.13 21.36
C SER A 65 -3.16 -4.83 20.62
N PRO A 66 -2.15 -5.72 20.63
CA PRO A 66 -0.84 -5.42 20.05
C PRO A 66 -0.73 -5.83 18.57
N TYR A 67 -1.82 -5.84 17.80
CA TYR A 67 -1.83 -6.39 16.43
C TYR A 67 -1.31 -5.42 15.38
N THR A 68 -1.58 -4.12 15.55
CA THR A 68 -1.10 -3.08 14.64
C THR A 68 -0.24 -2.04 15.36
N LEU A 69 0.56 -1.28 14.59
CA LEU A 69 1.36 -0.19 15.16
C LEU A 69 0.45 0.91 15.72
N GLU A 70 -0.68 1.16 15.08
CA GLU A 70 -1.69 2.12 15.50
C GLU A 70 -2.29 1.76 16.86
N GLU A 71 -2.65 0.49 17.07
CA GLU A 71 -3.19 0.02 18.35
C GLU A 71 -2.16 0.15 19.47
N VAL A 72 -0.91 -0.24 19.19
CA VAL A 72 0.21 -0.11 20.13
C VAL A 72 0.46 1.35 20.50
N VAL A 73 0.50 2.25 19.52
CA VAL A 73 0.73 3.69 19.75
C VAL A 73 -0.39 4.29 20.58
N SER A 74 -1.65 4.02 20.23
CA SER A 74 -2.81 4.49 20.97
C SER A 74 -2.79 3.98 22.42
N ARG A 75 -2.49 2.70 22.60
CA ARG A 75 -2.37 2.07 23.92
C ARG A 75 -1.24 2.67 24.75
N ASP A 76 -0.03 2.73 24.20
CA ASP A 76 1.16 3.19 24.91
C ASP A 76 1.00 4.67 25.32
N TYR A 77 0.37 5.49 24.47
CA TYR A 77 0.03 6.86 24.83
C TYR A 77 -0.98 6.93 25.99
N LEU A 78 -2.08 6.18 25.91
CA LEU A 78 -3.10 6.20 26.96
C LEU A 78 -2.55 5.66 28.29
N VAL A 79 -1.73 4.62 28.26
CA VAL A 79 -1.21 3.97 29.47
C VAL A 79 -0.04 4.74 30.09
N HIS A 80 0.88 5.29 29.29
CA HIS A 80 2.12 5.93 29.81
C HIS A 80 2.06 7.45 29.90
N GLU A 81 1.48 8.13 28.91
CA GLU A 81 1.41 9.61 28.92
C GLU A 81 0.26 10.13 29.78
N LYS A 82 -0.71 9.26 30.13
CA LYS A 82 -1.87 9.52 31.00
C LYS A 82 -2.51 10.89 30.74
N PRO A 83 -3.17 11.09 29.59
CA PRO A 83 -3.93 12.32 29.33
C PRO A 83 -5.01 12.53 30.42
N GLN A 84 -5.39 13.78 30.69
CA GLN A 84 -6.33 14.08 31.78
C GLN A 84 -7.77 13.69 31.46
N ALA A 85 -8.13 13.58 30.18
CA ALA A 85 -9.42 13.04 29.76
C ALA A 85 -9.33 12.44 28.35
N ILE A 86 -10.27 11.53 28.05
CA ILE A 86 -10.46 10.93 26.73
C ILE A 86 -11.82 11.33 26.19
N ILE A 87 -11.86 11.91 25.00
CA ILE A 87 -13.07 12.00 24.19
C ILE A 87 -13.11 10.77 23.29
N ASN A 88 -13.97 9.83 23.62
CA ASN A 88 -14.16 8.60 22.87
C ASN A 88 -15.28 8.77 21.84
N LEU A 89 -14.93 8.77 20.55
CA LEU A 89 -15.89 8.93 19.47
C LEU A 89 -16.48 7.59 19.06
N VAL A 90 -17.80 7.50 19.21
CA VAL A 90 -18.61 6.33 18.87
C VAL A 90 -19.51 6.70 17.69
N ASP A 91 -19.41 5.99 16.58
CA ASP A 91 -20.34 6.13 15.47
C ASP A 91 -21.74 5.62 15.86
N ALA A 92 -22.71 6.54 15.91
CA ALA A 92 -24.09 6.23 16.26
C ALA A 92 -24.74 5.21 15.30
N THR A 93 -24.31 5.16 14.05
CA THR A 93 -24.88 4.25 13.03
C THR A 93 -24.38 2.81 13.18
N ASN A 94 -23.21 2.62 13.80
CA ASN A 94 -22.62 1.31 14.07
C ASN A 94 -22.14 1.20 15.52
N ILE A 95 -23.04 1.53 16.44
CA ILE A 95 -22.75 1.65 17.87
C ILE A 95 -22.21 0.35 18.48
N GLU A 96 -22.78 -0.80 18.14
CA GLU A 96 -22.40 -2.11 18.71
C GLU A 96 -20.90 -2.40 18.52
N ARG A 97 -20.38 -2.18 17.32
CA ARG A 97 -18.95 -2.39 17.04
C ARG A 97 -18.06 -1.34 17.70
N ASN A 98 -18.52 -0.09 17.82
CA ASN A 98 -17.74 0.98 18.44
C ASN A 98 -17.66 0.85 19.96
N LEU A 99 -18.69 0.26 20.59
CA LEU A 99 -18.70 0.02 22.03
C LEU A 99 -17.64 -1.00 22.46
N TYR A 100 -17.13 -1.85 21.56
CA TYR A 100 -16.03 -2.77 21.88
C TYR A 100 -14.78 -2.04 22.35
N LEU A 101 -14.28 -1.08 21.57
CA LEU A 101 -13.16 -0.22 21.97
C LEU A 101 -13.49 0.57 23.24
N THR A 102 -14.74 1.04 23.35
CA THR A 102 -15.21 1.82 24.50
C THR A 102 -15.05 1.05 25.81
N THR A 103 -15.39 -0.25 25.83
CA THR A 103 -15.22 -1.09 27.03
C THR A 103 -13.76 -1.15 27.48
N GLN A 104 -12.81 -1.23 26.54
CA GLN A 104 -11.38 -1.28 26.85
C GLN A 104 -10.83 0.09 27.30
N ILE A 105 -11.30 1.19 26.69
CA ILE A 105 -10.88 2.55 27.07
C ILE A 105 -11.31 2.87 28.51
N LEU A 106 -12.53 2.47 28.89
CA LEU A 106 -13.05 2.72 30.23
C LEU A 106 -12.25 1.99 31.33
N GLU A 107 -11.50 0.95 31.00
CA GLU A 107 -10.68 0.17 31.95
C GLU A 107 -9.31 0.81 32.24
N ILE A 108 -8.86 1.80 31.47
CA ILE A 108 -7.50 2.39 31.56
C ILE A 108 -7.31 3.27 32.80
N GLY A 109 -8.39 3.68 33.48
CA GLY A 109 -8.30 4.54 34.66
C GLY A 109 -8.36 6.05 34.37
N ILE A 110 -8.67 6.46 33.14
CA ILE A 110 -8.72 7.87 32.72
C ILE A 110 -10.19 8.31 32.58
N PRO A 111 -10.58 9.53 32.99
CA PRO A 111 -11.93 10.05 32.76
C PRO A 111 -12.30 10.07 31.27
N VAL A 112 -13.44 9.46 30.92
CA VAL A 112 -13.93 9.33 29.54
C VAL A 112 -15.20 10.17 29.34
N VAL A 113 -15.33 10.79 28.18
CA VAL A 113 -16.59 11.35 27.67
C VAL A 113 -16.87 10.73 26.31
N ILE A 114 -18.07 10.17 26.13
CA ILE A 114 -18.46 9.53 24.87
C ILE A 114 -19.09 10.59 23.95
N ALA A 115 -18.47 10.80 22.79
CA ALA A 115 -19.01 11.59 21.71
C ALA A 115 -19.76 10.67 20.74
N LEU A 116 -21.09 10.63 20.86
CA LEU A 116 -21.94 9.84 19.97
C LEU A 116 -22.09 10.59 18.64
N ASN A 117 -21.18 10.31 17.69
CA ASN A 117 -21.03 11.06 16.44
C ASN A 117 -21.93 10.51 15.33
N MET A 118 -22.09 11.28 14.25
CA MET A 118 -23.00 10.98 13.13
C MET A 118 -24.48 10.94 13.53
N ALA A 119 -24.87 11.68 14.58
CA ALA A 119 -26.27 11.78 15.01
C ALA A 119 -27.22 12.26 13.88
N ASP A 120 -26.70 13.00 12.90
CA ASP A 120 -27.47 13.43 11.73
C ASP A 120 -27.79 12.30 10.74
N LEU A 121 -26.95 11.25 10.68
CA LEU A 121 -27.24 10.03 9.92
C LEU A 121 -28.17 9.11 10.68
N LEU A 122 -28.00 9.00 12.00
CA LEU A 122 -28.92 8.28 12.89
C LEU A 122 -30.35 8.81 12.71
N ALA A 123 -30.54 10.13 12.72
CA ALA A 123 -31.84 10.76 12.50
C ALA A 123 -32.49 10.42 11.15
N LYS A 124 -31.69 10.15 10.10
CA LYS A 124 -32.18 9.72 8.77
C LYS A 124 -32.52 8.23 8.73
N SER A 125 -31.77 7.40 9.46
CA SER A 125 -32.01 5.95 9.54
C SER A 125 -33.33 5.63 10.25
N GLY A 126 -33.74 6.47 11.20
CA GLY A 126 -34.93 6.29 12.03
C GLY A 126 -34.67 5.58 13.36
N ASP A 127 -33.43 5.14 13.60
CA ASP A 127 -33.01 4.55 14.86
C ASP A 127 -33.00 5.60 15.98
N LYS A 128 -33.30 5.18 17.21
CA LYS A 128 -33.27 6.05 18.40
C LYS A 128 -32.35 5.46 19.45
N ILE A 129 -31.44 6.29 19.95
CA ILE A 129 -30.51 5.94 21.02
C ILE A 129 -30.88 6.73 22.27
N ASP A 130 -31.00 6.04 23.39
CA ASP A 130 -31.28 6.63 24.70
C ASP A 130 -29.97 7.05 25.37
N VAL A 131 -29.56 8.29 25.12
CA VAL A 131 -28.30 8.88 25.62
C VAL A 131 -28.20 8.84 27.14
N LYS A 132 -29.31 9.04 27.85
CA LYS A 132 -29.33 9.04 29.32
C LYS A 132 -29.03 7.66 29.88
N LYS A 133 -29.66 6.62 29.32
CA LYS A 133 -29.36 5.24 29.73
C LYS A 133 -27.93 4.83 29.42
N LEU A 134 -27.37 5.23 28.27
CA LEU A 134 -25.97 4.96 27.97
C LEU A 134 -25.03 5.61 28.99
N SER A 135 -25.32 6.87 29.37
CA SER A 135 -24.57 7.58 30.40
C SER A 135 -24.64 6.88 31.76
N GLU A 136 -25.82 6.40 32.15
CA GLU A 136 -26.02 5.64 33.39
C GLU A 136 -25.28 4.28 33.39
N ILE A 137 -25.31 3.56 32.27
CA ILE A 137 -24.67 2.24 32.13
C ILE A 137 -23.15 2.33 32.18
N PHE A 138 -22.56 3.24 31.40
CA PHE A 138 -21.10 3.41 31.34
C PHE A 138 -20.54 4.27 32.45
N GLY A 139 -21.39 4.97 33.21
CA GLY A 139 -20.97 5.84 34.31
C GLY A 139 -20.18 7.08 33.86
N CYS A 140 -20.31 7.46 32.58
CA CYS A 140 -19.62 8.58 31.96
C CYS A 140 -20.58 9.43 31.12
N GLU A 141 -20.27 10.72 30.94
CA GLU A 141 -21.11 11.62 30.14
C GLU A 141 -21.14 11.20 28.67
N VAL A 142 -22.32 11.22 28.05
CA VAL A 142 -22.54 10.91 26.63
C VAL A 142 -23.18 12.12 25.96
N VAL A 143 -22.57 12.61 24.87
CA VAL A 143 -23.03 13.79 24.13
C VAL A 143 -23.27 13.42 22.67
N GLU A 144 -24.43 13.75 22.13
CA GLU A 144 -24.72 13.61 20.69
C GLU A 144 -23.97 14.68 19.89
N THR A 145 -23.24 14.24 18.87
CA THR A 145 -22.42 15.12 18.05
C THR A 145 -22.64 14.86 16.56
N SER A 146 -22.44 15.92 15.76
CA SER A 146 -22.23 15.78 14.32
C SER A 146 -21.03 16.61 13.94
N ALA A 147 -19.89 15.96 13.70
CA ALA A 147 -18.67 16.62 13.29
C ALA A 147 -18.84 17.40 11.97
N LEU A 148 -19.69 16.90 11.06
CA LEU A 148 -19.98 17.55 9.78
C LEU A 148 -20.81 18.83 9.94
N LYS A 149 -21.82 18.82 10.81
CA LYS A 149 -22.70 19.97 11.06
C LYS A 149 -22.22 20.91 12.15
N GLY A 150 -21.19 20.50 12.92
CA GLY A 150 -20.67 21.25 14.06
C GLY A 150 -21.56 21.24 15.30
N THR A 151 -22.53 20.33 15.40
CA THR A 151 -23.45 20.22 16.55
C THR A 151 -22.82 19.41 17.67
N GLY A 152 -23.01 19.82 18.94
CA GLY A 152 -22.52 19.11 20.13
C GLY A 152 -21.01 19.24 20.42
N LEU A 153 -20.22 19.82 19.51
CA LEU A 153 -18.76 19.89 19.63
C LEU A 153 -18.26 20.72 20.81
N LYS A 154 -18.95 21.83 21.14
CA LYS A 154 -18.58 22.65 22.30
C LYS A 154 -18.91 21.95 23.61
N GLU A 155 -20.09 21.34 23.67
CA GLU A 155 -20.60 20.64 24.84
C GLU A 155 -19.70 19.45 25.22
N VAL A 156 -19.30 18.62 24.25
CA VAL A 156 -18.45 17.46 24.54
C VAL A 156 -17.06 17.86 25.06
N VAL A 157 -16.51 18.97 24.58
CA VAL A 157 -15.22 19.49 25.05
C VAL A 157 -15.36 20.10 26.44
N GLU A 158 -16.41 20.87 26.71
CA GLU A 158 -16.68 21.41 28.05
C GLU A 158 -16.83 20.28 29.08
N LYS A 159 -17.57 19.22 28.74
CA LYS A 159 -17.71 18.01 29.58
C LYS A 159 -16.39 17.27 29.78
N ALA A 160 -15.55 17.17 28.76
CA ALA A 160 -14.23 16.54 28.89
C ALA A 160 -13.30 17.35 29.80
N ILE A 161 -13.36 18.69 29.75
CA ILE A 161 -12.60 19.56 30.66
C ILE A 161 -13.11 19.42 32.10
N GLU A 162 -14.43 19.35 32.30
CA GLU A 162 -15.01 19.10 33.63
C GLU A 162 -14.57 17.74 34.19
N ALA A 163 -14.60 16.69 33.37
CA ALA A 163 -14.14 15.36 33.74
C ALA A 163 -12.64 15.36 34.11
N ALA A 164 -11.81 16.03 33.31
CA ALA A 164 -10.38 16.21 33.57
C ALA A 164 -10.10 16.92 34.90
N LYS A 165 -10.92 17.93 35.26
CA LYS A 165 -10.76 18.70 36.51
C LYS A 165 -11.23 17.94 37.73
N LYS A 166 -12.34 17.19 37.61
CA LYS A 166 -12.84 16.34 38.70
C LYS A 166 -11.91 15.18 38.98
N ASN A 167 -11.21 14.68 37.95
CA ASN A 167 -10.38 13.49 38.02
C ASN A 167 -11.14 12.28 38.59
N GLU A 168 -12.45 12.22 38.34
CA GLU A 168 -13.33 11.15 38.78
C GLU A 168 -13.42 10.11 37.66
N TRP A 169 -12.69 9.02 37.82
CA TRP A 169 -12.87 7.82 37.03
C TRP A 169 -13.75 6.83 37.79
N LYS A 170 -14.73 6.25 37.10
CA LYS A 170 -15.56 5.16 37.60
C LYS A 170 -15.26 3.91 36.79
N ASN A 171 -14.86 2.85 37.48
CA ASN A 171 -14.65 1.55 36.87
C ASN A 171 -16.00 1.00 36.35
N PRO A 172 -16.11 0.55 35.09
CA PRO A 172 -17.31 -0.13 34.61
C PRO A 172 -17.45 -1.47 35.32
N ALA A 173 -18.30 -1.53 36.35
CA ALA A 173 -18.65 -2.78 36.98
C ALA A 173 -19.57 -3.60 36.07
N GLY A 174 -19.34 -4.91 35.98
CA GLY A 174 -20.28 -5.87 35.39
C GLY A 174 -20.20 -6.07 33.87
N ILE A 175 -19.02 -5.85 33.27
CA ILE A 175 -18.78 -6.27 31.88
C ILE A 175 -18.67 -7.79 31.78
N PHE A 176 -17.94 -8.41 32.72
CA PHE A 176 -17.62 -9.84 32.68
C PHE A 176 -18.56 -10.67 33.55
N SER A 177 -18.64 -11.96 33.25
CA SER A 177 -19.37 -12.93 34.08
C SER A 177 -18.70 -13.08 35.45
N GLY A 178 -19.42 -13.59 36.44
CA GLY A 178 -18.85 -13.83 37.77
C GLY A 178 -17.61 -14.72 37.76
N ASN A 179 -17.49 -15.64 36.80
CA ASN A 179 -16.33 -16.51 36.67
C ASN A 179 -15.08 -15.77 36.20
N VAL A 180 -15.23 -14.90 35.20
CA VAL A 180 -14.12 -14.10 34.66
C VAL A 180 -13.77 -12.94 35.59
N GLU A 181 -14.75 -12.29 36.24
CA GLU A 181 -14.47 -11.28 37.28
C GLU A 181 -13.66 -11.86 38.45
N ASN A 182 -13.98 -13.09 38.89
CA ASN A 182 -13.20 -13.76 39.93
C ASN A 182 -11.75 -14.04 39.49
N ALA A 183 -11.53 -14.35 38.21
CA ALA A 183 -10.19 -14.52 37.67
C ALA A 183 -9.44 -13.19 37.60
N ILE A 184 -10.11 -12.12 37.14
CA ILE A 184 -9.53 -10.76 37.09
C ILE A 184 -9.11 -10.31 38.49
N ALA A 185 -9.97 -10.45 39.51
CA ALA A 185 -9.66 -10.06 40.88
C ALA A 185 -8.44 -10.79 41.46
N LYS A 186 -8.29 -12.09 41.18
CA LYS A 186 -7.11 -12.86 41.59
C LYS A 186 -5.84 -12.42 40.86
N VAL A 187 -5.94 -12.08 39.58
CA VAL A 187 -4.81 -11.56 38.82
C VAL A 187 -4.44 -10.15 39.30
N GLU A 188 -5.41 -9.30 39.63
CA GLU A 188 -5.15 -7.99 40.26
C GLU A 188 -4.38 -8.13 41.58
N GLU A 189 -4.72 -9.13 42.40
CA GLU A 189 -3.97 -9.45 43.63
C GLU A 189 -2.54 -9.94 43.32
N ALA A 190 -2.38 -10.79 42.30
CA ALA A 190 -1.07 -11.31 41.90
C ALA A 190 -0.14 -10.24 41.29
N VAL A 191 -0.71 -9.24 40.61
CA VAL A 191 0.01 -8.10 40.04
C VAL A 191 0.50 -7.15 41.14
N GLY A 192 -0.21 -7.07 42.27
CA GLY A 192 0.24 -6.34 43.46
C GLY A 192 0.51 -4.86 43.16
N ASP A 193 1.66 -4.35 43.61
CA ASP A 193 2.08 -2.94 43.45
C ASP A 193 2.98 -2.72 42.23
N ALA A 194 3.03 -3.67 41.28
CA ALA A 194 3.80 -3.52 40.05
C ALA A 194 3.22 -2.45 39.11
N VAL A 195 1.97 -2.05 39.31
CA VAL A 195 1.24 -1.04 38.53
C VAL A 195 0.33 -0.20 39.41
N ASP A 196 0.08 1.03 38.96
CA ASP A 196 -0.77 1.99 39.64
C ASP A 196 -2.19 1.43 39.84
N ALA A 197 -2.83 1.79 40.96
CA ALA A 197 -4.13 1.26 41.37
C ALA A 197 -5.26 1.53 40.36
N ASP A 198 -5.16 2.61 39.59
CA ASP A 198 -6.10 2.99 38.52
C ASP A 198 -6.00 2.09 37.29
N GLN A 199 -4.87 1.40 37.08
CA GLN A 199 -4.58 0.58 35.90
C GLN A 199 -4.53 -0.93 36.18
N LYS A 200 -4.56 -1.36 37.45
CA LYS A 200 -4.44 -2.78 37.82
C LYS A 200 -5.37 -3.70 37.05
N ARG A 201 -6.63 -3.28 36.87
CA ARG A 201 -7.64 -4.04 36.13
C ARG A 201 -7.29 -4.24 34.66
N TRP A 202 -6.89 -3.17 33.98
CA TRP A 202 -6.50 -3.25 32.57
C TRP A 202 -5.31 -4.20 32.37
N PHE A 203 -4.29 -4.10 33.22
CA PHE A 203 -3.14 -5.01 33.18
C PHE A 203 -3.53 -6.45 33.51
N ALA A 204 -4.43 -6.67 34.46
CA ALA A 204 -4.92 -8.00 34.81
C ALA A 204 -5.64 -8.67 33.64
N ILE A 205 -6.53 -7.95 32.95
CA ILE A 205 -7.22 -8.44 31.75
C ILE A 205 -6.21 -8.76 30.65
N LYS A 206 -5.24 -7.88 30.39
CA LYS A 206 -4.22 -8.12 29.35
C LYS A 206 -3.31 -9.31 29.65
N LEU A 207 -3.04 -9.59 30.92
CA LEU A 207 -2.32 -10.79 31.34
C LEU A 207 -3.14 -12.06 31.12
N LEU A 208 -4.46 -12.02 31.35
CA LEU A 208 -5.36 -13.13 31.02
C LEU A 208 -5.48 -13.37 29.51
N GLU A 209 -5.48 -12.32 28.70
CA GLU A 209 -5.42 -12.37 27.23
C GLU A 209 -4.03 -12.83 26.69
N LYS A 210 -3.05 -13.07 27.58
CA LYS A 210 -1.67 -13.44 27.21
C LYS A 210 -0.97 -12.40 26.33
N ASP A 211 -1.23 -11.10 26.55
CA ASP A 211 -0.60 -10.02 25.79
C ASP A 211 0.93 -10.03 25.99
N SER A 212 1.64 -10.38 24.92
CA SER A 212 3.10 -10.51 24.93
C SER A 212 3.84 -9.23 25.33
N LYS A 213 3.34 -8.05 24.96
CA LYS A 213 4.01 -6.78 25.29
C LYS A 213 3.85 -6.45 26.76
N VAL A 214 2.66 -6.70 27.32
CA VAL A 214 2.41 -6.49 28.75
C VAL A 214 3.25 -7.44 29.60
N ILE A 215 3.36 -8.71 29.20
CA ILE A 215 4.20 -9.70 29.88
C ILE A 215 5.68 -9.30 29.82
N GLU A 216 6.18 -8.89 28.64
CA GLU A 216 7.55 -8.39 28.48
C GLU A 216 7.79 -7.10 29.26
N GLN A 217 6.79 -6.24 29.42
CA GLN A 217 6.94 -4.94 30.08
C GLN A 217 6.98 -5.08 31.61
N LEU A 218 6.03 -5.81 32.20
CA LEU A 218 5.86 -5.86 33.67
C LEU A 218 6.95 -6.67 34.39
N HIS A 219 7.66 -7.57 33.69
CA HIS A 219 8.71 -8.43 34.27
C HIS A 219 8.29 -9.07 35.61
N LEU A 220 7.07 -9.59 35.69
CA LEU A 220 6.50 -10.10 36.93
C LEU A 220 7.33 -11.27 37.52
N PRO A 221 7.41 -11.39 38.86
CA PRO A 221 8.03 -12.54 39.51
C PRO A 221 7.42 -13.86 39.04
N ALA A 222 8.22 -14.93 39.02
CA ALA A 222 7.77 -16.25 38.58
C ALA A 222 6.55 -16.78 39.36
N SER A 223 6.43 -16.41 40.64
CA SER A 223 5.26 -16.74 41.48
C SER A 223 3.97 -16.05 41.00
N ALA A 224 4.04 -14.76 40.67
CA ALA A 224 2.91 -14.00 40.15
C ALA A 224 2.47 -14.52 38.77
N MET A 225 3.42 -14.77 37.87
CA MET A 225 3.11 -15.37 36.57
C MET A 225 2.54 -16.80 36.68
N ALA A 226 2.96 -17.58 37.66
CA ALA A 226 2.37 -18.90 37.92
C ALA A 226 0.89 -18.79 38.37
N ALA A 227 0.55 -17.79 39.18
CA ALA A 227 -0.84 -17.52 39.58
C ALA A 227 -1.70 -17.12 38.37
N VAL A 228 -1.20 -16.22 37.51
CA VAL A 228 -1.88 -15.85 36.26
C VAL A 228 -2.13 -17.07 35.37
N ASN A 229 -1.08 -17.87 35.11
CA ASN A 229 -1.19 -19.07 34.27
C ASN A 229 -2.16 -20.11 34.83
N THR A 230 -2.29 -20.18 36.16
CA THR A 230 -3.25 -21.09 36.82
C THR A 230 -4.68 -20.68 36.52
N GLU A 231 -5.01 -19.40 36.64
CA GLU A 231 -6.36 -18.89 36.32
C GLU A 231 -6.66 -18.96 34.83
N VAL A 232 -5.68 -18.67 33.98
CA VAL A 232 -5.79 -18.87 32.53
C VAL A 232 -6.14 -20.33 32.22
N THR A 233 -5.35 -21.29 32.71
CA THR A 233 -5.58 -22.71 32.44
C THR A 233 -6.94 -23.18 32.99
N ARG A 234 -7.37 -22.62 34.12
CA ARG A 234 -8.69 -22.91 34.70
C ARG A 234 -9.81 -22.43 33.79
N LEU A 235 -9.76 -21.18 33.32
CA LEU A 235 -10.76 -20.61 32.42
C LEU A 235 -10.81 -21.37 31.08
N GLU A 236 -9.64 -21.65 30.48
CA GLU A 236 -9.58 -22.36 29.20
C GLU A 236 -10.20 -23.77 29.30
N LYS A 237 -10.01 -24.45 30.45
CA LYS A 237 -10.56 -25.78 30.68
C LYS A 237 -12.07 -25.77 31.00
N GLU A 238 -12.54 -24.76 31.74
CA GLU A 238 -13.96 -24.65 32.10
C GLU A 238 -14.83 -24.28 30.89
N GLN A 239 -14.31 -23.45 29.99
CA GLN A 239 -15.05 -22.93 28.84
C GLN A 239 -14.73 -23.64 27.51
N ASP A 240 -13.73 -24.52 27.47
CA ASP A 240 -13.24 -25.24 26.27
C ASP A 240 -12.87 -24.29 25.11
N ASP A 241 -12.28 -23.14 25.45
CA ASP A 241 -11.86 -22.10 24.50
C ASP A 241 -10.62 -21.36 25.04
N ASP A 242 -9.95 -20.57 24.20
CA ASP A 242 -8.81 -19.76 24.64
C ASP A 242 -9.25 -18.50 25.40
N THR A 243 -8.42 -18.01 26.34
CA THR A 243 -8.80 -16.87 27.19
C THR A 243 -9.03 -15.56 26.44
N GLU A 244 -8.39 -15.36 25.28
CA GLU A 244 -8.61 -14.17 24.45
C GLU A 244 -10.01 -14.21 23.83
N SER A 245 -10.42 -15.36 23.29
CA SER A 245 -11.76 -15.60 22.75
C SER A 245 -12.83 -15.46 23.84
N ILE A 246 -12.62 -16.03 25.02
CA ILE A 246 -13.54 -15.91 26.17
C ILE A 246 -13.79 -14.45 26.56
N ILE A 247 -12.72 -13.66 26.72
CA ILE A 247 -12.83 -12.24 27.10
C ILE A 247 -13.53 -11.44 26.00
N THR A 248 -13.23 -11.74 24.74
CA THR A 248 -13.86 -11.08 23.58
C THR A 248 -15.36 -11.36 23.53
N ASP A 249 -15.76 -12.62 23.70
CA ASP A 249 -17.16 -13.05 23.66
C ASP A 249 -17.98 -12.45 24.81
N GLU A 250 -17.42 -12.38 26.01
CA GLU A 250 -18.09 -11.73 27.15
C GLU A 250 -18.30 -10.23 26.91
N ARG A 251 -17.32 -9.53 26.31
CA ARG A 251 -17.48 -8.13 25.92
C ARG A 251 -18.62 -7.96 24.91
N TYR A 252 -18.68 -8.79 23.87
CA TYR A 252 -19.77 -8.73 22.89
C TYR A 252 -21.13 -9.06 23.51
N THR A 253 -21.19 -10.01 24.44
CA THR A 253 -22.41 -10.35 25.18
C THR A 253 -22.89 -9.18 26.03
N TYR A 254 -21.97 -8.51 26.75
CA TYR A 254 -22.26 -7.31 27.51
C TYR A 254 -22.79 -6.19 26.59
N ILE A 255 -22.09 -5.91 25.49
CA ILE A 255 -22.48 -4.90 24.51
C ILE A 255 -23.88 -5.20 23.96
N GLY A 256 -24.17 -6.45 23.60
CA GLY A 256 -25.51 -6.86 23.15
C GLY A 256 -26.59 -6.49 24.17
N SER A 257 -26.33 -6.73 25.45
CA SER A 257 -27.25 -6.34 26.55
C SER A 257 -27.42 -4.82 26.68
N VAL A 258 -26.38 -4.02 26.41
CA VAL A 258 -26.45 -2.56 26.42
C VAL A 258 -27.27 -2.06 25.25
N ILE A 259 -27.04 -2.61 24.05
CA ILE A 259 -27.77 -2.29 22.83
C ILE A 259 -29.27 -2.55 23.01
N ASP A 260 -29.65 -3.71 23.55
CA ASP A 260 -31.05 -4.06 23.78
C ASP A 260 -31.77 -3.09 24.74
N LYS A 261 -31.04 -2.51 25.70
CA LYS A 261 -31.59 -1.56 26.70
C LYS A 261 -31.66 -0.13 26.18
N ALA A 262 -30.70 0.28 25.35
CA ALA A 262 -30.46 1.68 25.00
C ALA A 262 -30.76 2.03 23.54
N VAL A 263 -30.87 1.06 22.63
CA VAL A 263 -31.03 1.31 21.19
C VAL A 263 -32.33 0.72 20.68
N LYS A 264 -33.18 1.57 20.11
CA LYS A 264 -34.41 1.16 19.42
C LYS A 264 -34.18 1.23 17.91
N LYS A 265 -33.95 0.06 17.30
CA LYS A 265 -33.79 -0.07 15.84
C LYS A 265 -35.12 0.15 15.11
N SER A 266 -35.11 0.96 14.09
CA SER A 266 -36.22 1.10 13.14
C SER A 266 -36.27 -0.12 12.21
N GLY A 267 -37.45 -0.42 11.63
CA GLY A 267 -37.61 -1.61 10.78
C GLY A 267 -36.63 -1.63 9.61
N LYS A 268 -36.00 -2.78 9.35
CA LYS A 268 -34.95 -2.99 8.31
C LYS A 268 -35.40 -2.55 6.91
N LYS A 269 -35.16 -1.30 6.53
CA LYS A 269 -35.11 -0.89 5.13
C LYS A 269 -33.65 -0.97 4.68
N LEU A 270 -33.37 -1.80 3.68
CA LEU A 270 -32.04 -1.90 3.08
C LEU A 270 -31.62 -0.53 2.55
N SER A 271 -30.44 -0.08 2.95
CA SER A 271 -29.84 1.15 2.46
C SER A 271 -29.53 1.02 0.96
N THR A 272 -29.38 2.15 0.26
CA THR A 272 -28.97 2.13 -1.17
C THR A 272 -27.63 1.41 -1.33
N SER A 273 -26.71 1.58 -0.37
CA SER A 273 -25.44 0.85 -0.32
C SER A 273 -25.65 -0.65 -0.22
N ASP A 274 -26.54 -1.12 0.66
CA ASP A 274 -26.81 -2.55 0.85
C ASP A 274 -27.35 -3.20 -0.42
N LYS A 275 -28.14 -2.46 -1.20
CA LYS A 275 -28.67 -2.94 -2.49
C LYS A 275 -27.56 -3.12 -3.53
N ILE A 276 -26.65 -2.14 -3.62
CA ILE A 276 -25.50 -2.21 -4.53
C ILE A 276 -24.57 -3.35 -4.09
N ASP A 277 -24.32 -3.47 -2.78
CA ASP A 277 -23.41 -4.47 -2.22
C ASP A 277 -23.88 -5.90 -2.48
N LYS A 278 -25.19 -6.16 -2.48
CA LYS A 278 -25.71 -7.48 -2.89
C LYS A 278 -25.26 -7.94 -4.29
N ILE A 279 -24.99 -6.99 -5.19
CA ILE A 279 -24.56 -7.25 -6.56
C ILE A 279 -23.03 -7.20 -6.63
N VAL A 280 -22.44 -6.09 -6.18
CA VAL A 280 -21.00 -5.81 -6.31
C VAL A 280 -20.14 -6.72 -5.44
N THR A 281 -20.61 -7.09 -4.24
CA THR A 281 -19.87 -7.99 -3.33
C THR A 281 -20.24 -9.46 -3.51
N ASN A 282 -21.05 -9.77 -4.52
CA ASN A 282 -21.46 -11.14 -4.80
C ASN A 282 -20.24 -12.02 -5.11
N ARG A 283 -20.23 -13.25 -4.60
CA ARG A 283 -19.15 -14.22 -4.78
C ARG A 283 -18.79 -14.49 -6.25
N ILE A 284 -19.78 -14.48 -7.15
CA ILE A 284 -19.60 -14.82 -8.56
C ILE A 284 -19.57 -13.56 -9.41
N LEU A 285 -20.50 -12.61 -9.16
CA LEU A 285 -20.62 -11.40 -9.99
C LEU A 285 -19.58 -10.31 -9.64
N GLY A 286 -19.00 -10.31 -8.44
CA GLY A 286 -18.06 -9.27 -8.01
C GLY A 286 -16.80 -9.19 -8.87
N ILE A 287 -16.22 -10.33 -9.26
CA ILE A 287 -15.00 -10.37 -10.10
C ILE A 287 -15.28 -9.91 -11.54
N PRO A 288 -16.34 -10.38 -12.24
CA PRO A 288 -16.71 -9.88 -13.56
C PRO A 288 -17.08 -8.39 -13.58
N ILE A 289 -17.84 -7.91 -12.59
CA ILE A 289 -18.18 -6.48 -12.48
C ILE A 289 -16.91 -5.66 -12.31
N PHE A 290 -16.00 -6.12 -11.46
CA PHE A 290 -14.71 -5.48 -11.30
C PHE A 290 -13.90 -5.44 -12.60
N ALA A 291 -13.82 -6.56 -13.33
CA ALA A 291 -13.13 -6.60 -14.62
C ALA A 291 -13.76 -5.63 -15.63
N ALA A 292 -15.09 -5.52 -15.67
CA ALA A 292 -15.79 -4.57 -16.53
C ALA A 292 -15.52 -3.11 -16.16
N VAL A 293 -15.54 -2.77 -14.86
CA VAL A 293 -15.21 -1.42 -14.37
C VAL A 293 -13.76 -1.07 -14.71
N MET A 294 -12.81 -1.98 -14.46
CA MET A 294 -11.40 -1.73 -14.78
C MET A 294 -11.17 -1.63 -16.29
N TRP A 295 -11.83 -2.47 -17.08
CA TRP A 295 -11.78 -2.37 -18.54
C TRP A 295 -12.25 -0.98 -19.00
N PHE A 296 -13.34 -0.46 -18.44
CA PHE A 296 -13.82 0.89 -18.75
C PHE A 296 -12.82 1.98 -18.34
N VAL A 297 -12.21 1.85 -17.16
CA VAL A 297 -11.15 2.77 -16.70
C VAL A 297 -9.97 2.76 -17.67
N TYR A 298 -9.43 1.58 -18.02
CA TYR A 298 -8.30 1.51 -18.96
C TYR A 298 -8.68 1.95 -20.37
N TYR A 299 -9.89 1.66 -20.84
CA TYR A 299 -10.36 2.11 -22.15
C TYR A 299 -10.36 3.65 -22.24
N ILE A 300 -10.84 4.32 -21.19
CA ILE A 300 -10.78 5.79 -21.11
C ILE A 300 -9.32 6.28 -20.99
N CYS A 301 -8.56 5.67 -20.10
CA CYS A 301 -7.22 6.14 -19.73
C CYS A 301 -6.13 5.78 -20.74
N VAL A 302 -6.30 4.76 -21.58
CA VAL A 302 -5.21 4.19 -22.42
C VAL A 302 -5.58 4.19 -23.89
N SER A 303 -6.86 4.10 -24.25
CA SER A 303 -7.27 3.95 -25.67
C SER A 303 -7.93 5.19 -26.26
N THR A 304 -8.36 6.15 -25.43
CA THR A 304 -9.09 7.34 -25.89
C THR A 304 -8.38 8.61 -25.41
N LEU A 305 -8.85 9.20 -24.31
CA LEU A 305 -8.36 10.48 -23.81
C LEU A 305 -6.89 10.43 -23.34
N GLY A 306 -6.41 9.26 -22.92
CA GLY A 306 -5.01 9.07 -22.55
C GLY A 306 -4.06 9.25 -23.71
N THR A 307 -4.23 8.46 -24.78
CA THR A 307 -3.41 8.53 -26.00
C THR A 307 -3.47 9.92 -26.60
N MET A 308 -4.68 10.49 -26.76
CA MET A 308 -4.83 11.86 -27.24
C MET A 308 -4.07 12.89 -26.41
N GLY A 309 -4.03 12.70 -25.09
CA GLY A 309 -3.27 13.56 -24.19
C GLY A 309 -1.76 13.37 -24.33
N THR A 310 -1.31 12.12 -24.52
CA THR A 310 0.11 11.79 -24.68
C THR A 310 0.66 12.26 -26.03
N ASP A 311 -0.05 12.02 -27.12
CA ASP A 311 0.32 12.50 -28.46
C ASP A 311 0.41 14.03 -28.46
N TRP A 312 -0.57 14.72 -27.86
CA TRP A 312 -0.51 16.18 -27.71
C TRP A 312 0.69 16.65 -26.88
N ALA A 313 1.00 15.94 -25.78
CA ALA A 313 2.09 16.32 -24.89
C ALA A 313 3.47 16.10 -25.54
N ASN A 314 3.66 15.03 -26.32
CA ASN A 314 4.91 14.77 -27.03
C ASN A 314 5.03 15.65 -28.28
N ASP A 315 4.06 15.56 -29.19
CA ASP A 315 4.20 16.12 -30.54
C ASP A 315 4.03 17.64 -30.55
N THR A 316 3.09 18.16 -29.75
CA THR A 316 2.79 19.60 -29.75
C THR A 316 3.56 20.33 -28.67
N PHE A 317 3.45 19.89 -27.42
CA PHE A 317 4.04 20.61 -26.29
C PHE A 317 5.55 20.35 -26.16
N GLY A 318 5.97 19.08 -26.19
CA GLY A 318 7.37 18.66 -26.13
C GLY A 318 8.15 19.12 -27.36
N GLY A 319 7.69 18.74 -28.56
CA GLY A 319 8.29 19.13 -29.82
C GLY A 319 8.40 20.65 -29.97
N GLY A 320 7.33 21.39 -29.67
CA GLY A 320 7.36 22.87 -29.72
C GLY A 320 8.38 23.51 -28.76
N ILE A 321 8.60 22.91 -27.58
CA ILE A 321 9.63 23.39 -26.63
C ILE A 321 11.04 23.02 -27.11
N GLN A 322 11.23 21.83 -27.68
CA GLN A 322 12.52 21.41 -28.25
C GLN A 322 12.92 22.30 -29.42
N GLU A 323 12.02 22.54 -30.38
CA GLU A 323 12.26 23.45 -31.51
C GLU A 323 12.58 24.87 -31.03
N TRP A 324 11.80 25.40 -30.09
CA TRP A 324 12.05 26.72 -29.52
C TRP A 324 13.41 26.81 -28.82
N ALA A 325 13.75 25.80 -28.01
CA ALA A 325 15.02 25.75 -27.30
C ALA A 325 16.21 25.64 -28.29
N GLY A 326 16.09 24.80 -29.32
CA GLY A 326 17.09 24.66 -30.37
C GLY A 326 17.31 25.98 -31.12
N ALA A 327 16.22 26.63 -31.56
CA ALA A 327 16.30 27.92 -32.23
C ALA A 327 16.90 29.02 -31.34
N ALA A 328 16.54 29.05 -30.05
CA ALA A 328 17.08 30.01 -29.08
C ALA A 328 18.58 29.79 -28.81
N LEU A 329 19.03 28.54 -28.68
CA LEU A 329 20.43 28.18 -28.48
C LEU A 329 21.27 28.48 -29.73
N ALA A 330 20.75 28.17 -30.92
CA ALA A 330 21.38 28.51 -32.19
C ALA A 330 21.52 30.03 -32.36
N ALA A 331 20.47 30.79 -32.05
CA ALA A 331 20.50 32.26 -32.09
C ALA A 331 21.47 32.87 -31.06
N ALA A 332 21.70 32.19 -29.93
CA ALA A 332 22.67 32.58 -28.92
C ALA A 332 24.14 32.20 -29.27
N GLY A 333 24.36 31.51 -30.39
CA GLY A 333 25.68 31.03 -30.79
C GLY A 333 26.22 29.88 -29.93
N ALA A 334 25.32 29.08 -29.32
CA ALA A 334 25.71 27.89 -28.57
C ALA A 334 26.33 26.84 -29.50
N SER A 335 27.40 26.17 -29.04
CA SER A 335 28.04 25.11 -29.79
C SER A 335 27.11 23.90 -29.97
N ASP A 336 27.36 23.11 -31.02
CA ASP A 336 26.62 21.87 -31.32
C ASP A 336 26.59 20.91 -30.12
N PHE A 337 27.65 20.90 -29.31
CA PHE A 337 27.71 20.19 -28.04
C PHE A 337 26.59 20.58 -27.07
N ILE A 338 26.38 21.88 -26.85
CA ILE A 338 25.37 22.40 -25.91
C ILE A 338 23.98 22.17 -26.48
N GLN A 339 23.81 22.35 -27.79
CA GLN A 339 22.54 22.09 -28.46
C GLN A 339 22.15 20.61 -28.30
N SER A 340 23.05 19.68 -28.59
CA SER A 340 22.76 18.24 -28.44
C SER A 340 22.50 17.82 -26.99
N LEU A 341 23.23 18.37 -26.02
CA LEU A 341 22.98 18.06 -24.60
C LEU A 341 21.61 18.57 -24.14
N VAL A 342 21.25 19.81 -24.50
CA VAL A 342 20.04 20.46 -23.98
C VAL A 342 18.80 19.98 -24.73
N VAL A 343 18.83 19.95 -26.07
CA VAL A 343 17.67 19.64 -26.90
C VAL A 343 17.43 18.13 -26.96
N ASP A 344 18.45 17.35 -27.37
CA ASP A 344 18.29 15.91 -27.61
C ASP A 344 18.44 15.12 -26.30
N GLY A 345 19.47 15.45 -25.52
CA GLY A 345 19.77 14.76 -24.26
C GLY A 345 18.75 15.04 -23.15
N ILE A 346 18.62 16.31 -22.74
CA ILE A 346 17.80 16.70 -21.60
C ILE A 346 16.33 16.83 -21.97
N LEU A 347 15.98 17.69 -22.93
CA LEU A 347 14.58 17.95 -23.28
C LEU A 347 13.93 16.74 -23.93
N GLY A 348 14.59 16.09 -24.91
CA GLY A 348 14.09 14.86 -25.54
C GLY A 348 13.85 13.74 -24.54
N GLY A 349 14.86 13.43 -23.71
CA GLY A 349 14.72 12.42 -22.67
C GLY A 349 13.66 12.75 -21.61
N LEU A 350 13.49 14.03 -21.22
CA LEU A 350 12.46 14.43 -20.26
C LEU A 350 11.06 14.39 -20.85
N PHE A 351 10.86 14.85 -22.09
CA PHE A 351 9.55 14.87 -22.73
C PHE A 351 9.08 13.48 -23.12
N ALA A 352 9.97 12.56 -23.52
CA ALA A 352 9.62 11.16 -23.72
C ALA A 352 8.95 10.53 -22.47
N VAL A 353 9.31 11.01 -21.26
CA VAL A 353 8.71 10.54 -20.01
C VAL A 353 7.50 11.40 -19.58
N PHE A 354 7.60 12.72 -19.71
CA PHE A 354 6.50 13.63 -19.35
C PHE A 354 5.33 13.60 -20.34
N GLY A 355 5.51 13.07 -21.55
CA GLY A 355 4.45 12.76 -22.51
C GLY A 355 3.36 11.87 -21.94
N PHE A 356 3.73 10.95 -21.04
CA PHE A 356 2.76 10.06 -20.38
C PHE A 356 2.02 10.72 -19.21
N LEU A 357 2.35 11.96 -18.85
CA LEU A 357 1.77 12.66 -17.70
C LEU A 357 0.24 12.87 -17.82
N PRO A 358 -0.34 13.24 -18.98
CA PRO A 358 -1.79 13.36 -19.13
C PRO A 358 -2.52 12.03 -18.93
N GLN A 359 -1.99 10.95 -19.52
CA GLN A 359 -2.49 9.60 -19.33
C GLN A 359 -2.42 9.17 -17.84
N MET A 360 -1.30 9.45 -17.15
CA MET A 360 -1.17 9.23 -15.70
C MET A 360 -2.20 10.03 -14.90
N ALA A 361 -2.40 11.31 -15.22
CA ALA A 361 -3.33 12.19 -14.52
C ALA A 361 -4.77 11.68 -14.65
N LEU A 362 -5.18 11.26 -15.84
CA LEU A 362 -6.50 10.70 -16.09
C LEU A 362 -6.71 9.38 -15.34
N LEU A 363 -5.69 8.53 -15.28
CA LEU A 363 -5.76 7.29 -14.50
C LEU A 363 -5.87 7.57 -13.00
N PHE A 364 -5.12 8.53 -12.46
CA PHE A 364 -5.24 8.94 -11.06
C PHE A 364 -6.60 9.56 -10.76
N LEU A 365 -7.18 10.30 -11.70
CA LEU A 365 -8.53 10.82 -11.59
C LEU A 365 -9.55 9.68 -11.43
N MET A 366 -9.52 8.69 -12.33
CA MET A 366 -10.44 7.56 -12.29
C MET A 366 -10.26 6.71 -11.03
N LEU A 367 -9.01 6.42 -10.63
CA LEU A 367 -8.73 5.68 -9.41
C LEU A 367 -9.18 6.46 -8.15
N SER A 368 -8.99 7.78 -8.12
CA SER A 368 -9.44 8.63 -7.01
C SER A 368 -10.97 8.66 -6.91
N ILE A 369 -11.70 8.61 -8.05
CA ILE A 369 -13.17 8.46 -8.06
C ILE A 369 -13.60 7.12 -7.46
N LEU A 370 -12.94 6.02 -7.81
CA LEU A 370 -13.24 4.68 -7.28
C LEU A 370 -12.90 4.54 -5.78
N GLU A 371 -11.85 5.23 -5.34
CA GLU A 371 -11.42 5.30 -3.95
C GLU A 371 -12.40 6.13 -3.12
N ASP A 372 -12.69 7.36 -3.54
CA ASP A 372 -13.60 8.28 -2.85
C ASP A 372 -15.05 7.80 -2.88
N CYS A 373 -15.51 7.01 -3.85
CA CYS A 373 -16.88 6.47 -3.81
C CYS A 373 -17.02 5.24 -2.89
N GLY A 374 -15.90 4.69 -2.38
CA GLY A 374 -15.88 3.51 -1.53
C GLY A 374 -15.91 2.17 -2.29
N TYR A 375 -15.74 2.16 -3.61
CA TYR A 375 -15.72 0.92 -4.40
C TYR A 375 -14.46 0.08 -4.14
N MET A 376 -13.30 0.74 -3.97
CA MET A 376 -12.01 0.07 -3.71
C MET A 376 -12.05 -0.87 -2.49
N VAL A 377 -12.76 -0.47 -1.44
CA VAL A 377 -12.95 -1.25 -0.21
C VAL A 377 -13.71 -2.57 -0.47
N ARG A 378 -14.73 -2.52 -1.34
CA ARG A 378 -15.55 -3.69 -1.69
C ARG A 378 -14.80 -4.68 -2.58
N ILE A 379 -14.03 -4.16 -3.52
CA ILE A 379 -13.16 -5.01 -4.35
C ILE A 379 -12.14 -5.72 -3.47
N ALA A 380 -11.52 -5.03 -2.52
CA ALA A 380 -10.58 -5.65 -1.59
C ALA A 380 -11.26 -6.79 -0.80
N PHE A 381 -12.50 -6.62 -0.36
CA PHE A 381 -13.29 -7.68 0.27
C PHE A 381 -13.57 -8.87 -0.67
N VAL A 382 -13.93 -8.63 -1.93
CA VAL A 382 -14.14 -9.70 -2.92
C VAL A 382 -12.83 -10.45 -3.20
N MET A 383 -11.73 -9.72 -3.33
CA MET A 383 -10.39 -10.26 -3.63
C MET A 383 -9.73 -10.93 -2.44
N ASP A 384 -10.09 -10.58 -1.21
CA ASP A 384 -9.54 -11.17 0.00
C ASP A 384 -9.70 -12.70 0.00
N ARG A 385 -10.83 -13.22 -0.48
CA ARG A 385 -11.04 -14.66 -0.63
C ARG A 385 -9.99 -15.31 -1.55
N VAL A 386 -9.66 -14.67 -2.67
CA VAL A 386 -8.69 -15.18 -3.65
C VAL A 386 -7.28 -15.08 -3.07
N PHE A 387 -6.90 -13.91 -2.57
CA PHE A 387 -5.55 -13.61 -2.11
C PHE A 387 -5.16 -14.38 -0.85
N ARG A 388 -6.13 -14.67 0.03
CA ARG A 388 -5.89 -15.46 1.24
C ARG A 388 -5.42 -16.89 0.94
N HIS A 389 -5.86 -17.48 -0.18
CA HIS A 389 -5.36 -18.79 -0.64
C HIS A 389 -3.86 -18.75 -1.00
N PHE A 390 -3.34 -17.58 -1.35
CA PHE A 390 -1.94 -17.35 -1.69
C PHE A 390 -1.14 -16.75 -0.53
N GLY A 391 -1.74 -16.67 0.67
CA GLY A 391 -1.10 -16.13 1.87
C GLY A 391 -1.00 -14.59 1.89
N LEU A 392 -1.78 -13.89 1.07
CA LEU A 392 -1.85 -12.43 1.03
C LEU A 392 -3.17 -11.92 1.62
N SER A 393 -3.13 -10.72 2.20
CA SER A 393 -4.34 -9.99 2.56
C SER A 393 -5.06 -9.47 1.32
N GLY A 394 -6.38 -9.41 1.33
CA GLY A 394 -7.16 -8.69 0.31
C GLY A 394 -6.79 -7.22 0.18
N LYS A 395 -6.23 -6.59 1.23
CA LYS A 395 -5.67 -5.23 1.14
C LYS A 395 -4.49 -5.14 0.17
N SER A 396 -3.73 -6.23 -0.02
CA SER A 396 -2.62 -6.29 -0.99
C SER A 396 -3.07 -6.14 -2.44
N PHE A 397 -4.34 -6.43 -2.73
CA PHE A 397 -4.90 -6.25 -4.07
C PHE A 397 -4.94 -4.77 -4.48
N ILE A 398 -5.23 -3.85 -3.55
CA ILE A 398 -5.33 -2.42 -3.84
C ILE A 398 -4.00 -1.87 -4.41
N PRO A 399 -2.84 -2.07 -3.75
CA PRO A 399 -1.53 -1.71 -4.32
C PRO A 399 -1.23 -2.34 -5.68
N LEU A 400 -1.55 -3.63 -5.86
CA LEU A 400 -1.31 -4.36 -7.10
C LEU A 400 -2.13 -3.79 -8.26
N LEU A 401 -3.39 -3.48 -8.00
CA LEU A 401 -4.26 -2.85 -8.98
C LEU A 401 -3.75 -1.46 -9.35
N ILE A 402 -3.42 -0.62 -8.38
CA ILE A 402 -2.93 0.74 -8.66
C ILE A 402 -1.57 0.68 -9.39
N ALA A 403 -0.72 -0.32 -9.08
CA ALA A 403 0.59 -0.51 -9.70
C ALA A 403 0.51 -0.80 -11.20
N SER A 404 -0.56 -1.46 -11.66
CA SER A 404 -0.82 -1.68 -13.09
C SER A 404 -1.07 -0.39 -13.87
N GLY A 405 -1.41 0.69 -13.18
CA GLY A 405 -1.36 2.03 -13.74
C GLY A 405 0.04 2.59 -13.69
N CYS A 406 0.53 2.80 -12.47
CA CYS A 406 1.88 3.26 -12.18
C CYS A 406 2.42 2.60 -10.93
N GLY A 407 3.64 2.05 -11.01
CA GLY A 407 4.29 1.40 -9.88
C GLY A 407 4.48 2.31 -8.66
N ILE A 408 4.64 3.63 -8.85
CA ILE A 408 4.88 4.60 -7.76
C ILE A 408 3.68 4.70 -6.79
N PRO A 409 2.49 5.13 -7.22
CA PRO A 409 1.29 5.16 -6.36
C PRO A 409 0.87 3.76 -5.92
N GLY A 410 1.11 2.73 -6.74
CA GLY A 410 0.89 1.34 -6.34
C GLY A 410 1.70 0.97 -5.09
N ILE A 411 3.01 1.26 -5.10
CA ILE A 411 3.88 1.06 -3.93
C ILE A 411 3.43 1.93 -2.75
N MET A 412 3.03 3.19 -2.96
CA MET A 412 2.56 4.06 -1.87
C MET A 412 1.26 3.57 -1.23
N ALA A 413 0.35 2.97 -1.99
CA ALA A 413 -0.90 2.44 -1.48
C ALA A 413 -0.69 1.27 -0.50
N SER A 414 0.49 0.66 -0.48
CA SER A 414 0.85 -0.41 0.48
C SER A 414 0.79 0.03 1.95
N LYS A 415 0.78 1.35 2.23
CA LYS A 415 0.59 1.91 3.58
C LYS A 415 -0.74 1.51 4.23
N THR A 416 -1.73 1.11 3.45
CA THR A 416 -3.01 0.63 3.96
C THR A 416 -2.95 -0.78 4.55
N ILE A 417 -1.82 -1.49 4.37
CA ILE A 417 -1.59 -2.84 4.89
C ILE A 417 -0.90 -2.74 6.25
N GLU A 418 -1.63 -3.12 7.30
CA GLU A 418 -1.18 -3.02 8.70
C GLU A 418 -0.04 -4.00 9.03
N ASN A 419 -0.09 -5.21 8.46
CA ASN A 419 0.95 -6.21 8.69
C ASN A 419 2.19 -5.91 7.85
N ASP A 420 3.31 -5.62 8.52
CA ASP A 420 4.57 -5.25 7.86
C ASP A 420 5.12 -6.31 6.90
N ASN A 421 4.92 -7.60 7.18
CA ASN A 421 5.40 -8.68 6.30
C ASN A 421 4.59 -8.71 5.01
N ASP A 422 3.27 -8.62 5.10
CA ASP A 422 2.37 -8.56 3.95
C ASP A 422 2.60 -7.27 3.15
N ARG A 423 2.83 -6.16 3.85
CA ARG A 423 3.17 -4.87 3.26
C ARG A 423 4.46 -4.93 2.45
N ARG A 424 5.55 -5.45 3.03
CA ARG A 424 6.86 -5.61 2.36
C ARG A 424 6.75 -6.53 1.14
N LEU A 425 6.08 -7.67 1.28
CA LEU A 425 5.87 -8.60 0.18
C LEU A 425 5.11 -7.92 -0.95
N THR A 426 4.02 -7.22 -0.63
CA THR A 426 3.22 -6.47 -1.62
C THR A 426 4.06 -5.40 -2.32
N ILE A 427 4.90 -4.65 -1.61
CA ILE A 427 5.80 -3.66 -2.22
C ILE A 427 6.76 -4.33 -3.23
N MET A 428 7.31 -5.51 -2.89
CA MET A 428 8.25 -6.23 -3.76
C MET A 428 7.60 -6.78 -5.02
N THR A 429 6.34 -7.21 -4.96
CA THR A 429 5.65 -7.85 -6.08
C THR A 429 4.76 -6.88 -6.86
N ALA A 430 4.43 -5.71 -6.31
CA ALA A 430 3.52 -4.73 -6.92
C ALA A 430 3.86 -4.43 -8.39
N THR A 431 5.15 -4.27 -8.69
CA THR A 431 5.65 -3.84 -9.99
C THR A 431 5.86 -4.98 -11.01
N PHE A 432 5.55 -6.23 -10.65
CA PHE A 432 5.50 -7.34 -11.61
C PHE A 432 4.30 -7.24 -12.54
N ILE A 433 3.23 -6.55 -12.12
CA ILE A 433 2.12 -6.24 -12.99
C ILE A 433 2.58 -5.16 -13.98
N PRO A 434 2.36 -5.33 -15.30
CA PRO A 434 2.71 -4.31 -16.27
C PRO A 434 2.05 -2.97 -15.93
N CYS A 435 2.81 -1.87 -16.03
CA CYS A 435 2.30 -0.51 -15.91
C CYS A 435 2.23 0.15 -17.29
N GLY A 436 1.60 1.33 -17.39
CA GLY A 436 1.45 2.05 -18.66
C GLY A 436 2.78 2.22 -19.43
N ALA A 437 3.86 2.56 -18.72
CA ALA A 437 5.20 2.72 -19.30
C ALA A 437 5.83 1.44 -19.89
N LYS A 438 5.31 0.26 -19.55
CA LYS A 438 5.76 -1.02 -20.14
C LYS A 438 4.99 -1.37 -21.41
N LEU A 439 3.87 -0.71 -21.70
CA LEU A 439 3.06 -1.01 -22.88
C LEU A 439 3.81 -0.80 -24.20
N PRO A 440 4.62 0.28 -24.39
CA PRO A 440 5.39 0.44 -25.63
C PRO A 440 6.38 -0.72 -25.86
N VAL A 441 7.03 -1.21 -24.80
CA VAL A 441 7.96 -2.35 -24.88
C VAL A 441 7.24 -3.64 -25.23
N ILE A 442 6.05 -3.85 -24.64
CA ILE A 442 5.18 -4.98 -24.93
C ILE A 442 4.70 -4.94 -26.39
N ALA A 443 4.31 -3.76 -26.89
CA ALA A 443 3.89 -3.56 -28.27
C ALA A 443 5.04 -3.83 -29.24
N LEU A 444 6.21 -3.22 -29.01
CA LEU A 444 7.42 -3.41 -29.81
C LEU A 444 7.81 -4.89 -29.92
N LEU A 445 7.97 -5.57 -28.77
CA LEU A 445 8.40 -6.97 -28.78
C LEU A 445 7.28 -7.90 -29.25
N GLY A 446 6.02 -7.55 -28.99
CA GLY A 446 4.85 -8.22 -29.57
C GLY A 446 4.89 -8.20 -31.08
N GLY A 447 5.15 -7.03 -31.69
CA GLY A 447 5.32 -6.88 -33.14
C GLY A 447 6.45 -7.76 -33.69
N ILE A 448 7.61 -7.81 -33.02
CA ILE A 448 8.72 -8.71 -33.42
C ILE A 448 8.27 -10.16 -33.39
N MET A 449 7.66 -10.62 -32.28
CA MET A 449 7.25 -12.02 -32.12
C MET A 449 6.19 -12.43 -33.14
N VAL A 450 5.20 -11.57 -33.41
CA VAL A 450 4.16 -11.83 -34.42
C VAL A 450 4.74 -11.80 -35.85
N GLY A 451 5.77 -10.99 -36.08
CA GLY A 451 6.57 -11.02 -37.31
C GLY A 451 7.29 -12.36 -37.56
N TRP A 452 7.50 -13.19 -36.53
CA TRP A 452 8.01 -14.57 -36.66
C TRP A 452 6.90 -15.62 -36.85
N THR A 453 5.67 -15.38 -36.40
CA THR A 453 4.55 -16.36 -36.51
C THR A 453 3.64 -16.14 -37.72
N SER A 454 3.16 -14.90 -37.90
CA SER A 454 1.97 -14.61 -38.72
C SER A 454 2.26 -13.61 -39.84
N GLY A 455 3.25 -12.73 -39.66
CA GLY A 455 3.58 -11.67 -40.62
C GLY A 455 2.62 -10.47 -40.63
N ASP A 456 1.52 -10.54 -39.87
CA ASP A 456 0.50 -9.49 -39.74
C ASP A 456 0.58 -8.87 -38.34
N TYR A 457 1.02 -7.61 -38.25
CA TYR A 457 1.30 -6.92 -36.99
C TYR A 457 0.05 -6.60 -36.16
N SER A 458 -1.15 -6.76 -36.74
CA SER A 458 -2.44 -6.48 -36.09
C SER A 458 -2.77 -7.41 -34.91
N ASP A 459 -2.20 -8.63 -34.87
CA ASP A 459 -2.41 -9.60 -33.79
C ASP A 459 -1.56 -9.34 -32.52
N ALA A 460 -0.65 -8.36 -32.56
CA ALA A 460 0.25 -8.03 -31.45
C ALA A 460 -0.50 -7.58 -30.17
N GLY A 461 -1.75 -7.12 -30.29
CA GLY A 461 -2.59 -6.69 -29.17
C GLY A 461 -2.83 -7.78 -28.11
N ASN A 462 -2.79 -9.06 -28.48
CA ASN A 462 -2.94 -10.18 -27.54
C ASN A 462 -1.71 -10.37 -26.63
N THR A 463 -0.55 -9.85 -27.03
CA THR A 463 0.69 -9.92 -26.24
C THR A 463 0.52 -9.20 -24.91
N ALA A 464 -0.17 -8.06 -24.89
CA ALA A 464 -0.43 -7.32 -23.67
C ALA A 464 -1.22 -8.15 -22.66
N PHE A 465 -2.32 -8.78 -23.10
CA PHE A 465 -3.12 -9.64 -22.23
C PHE A 465 -2.28 -10.77 -21.60
N LEU A 466 -1.46 -11.45 -22.41
CA LEU A 466 -0.55 -12.49 -21.93
C LEU A 466 0.45 -11.96 -20.89
N MET A 467 1.00 -10.77 -21.10
CA MET A 467 1.96 -10.17 -20.16
C MET A 467 1.31 -9.75 -18.84
N TYR A 468 0.08 -9.24 -18.86
CA TYR A 468 -0.67 -8.97 -17.63
C TYR A 468 -0.99 -10.26 -16.87
N ALA A 469 -1.43 -11.32 -17.57
CA ALA A 469 -1.67 -12.62 -16.97
C ALA A 469 -0.39 -13.22 -16.35
N LEU A 470 0.73 -13.15 -17.08
CA LEU A 470 2.04 -13.60 -16.59
C LEU A 470 2.47 -12.82 -15.35
N GLY A 471 2.29 -11.50 -15.35
CA GLY A 471 2.59 -10.64 -14.20
C GLY A 471 1.80 -11.08 -12.95
N ILE A 472 0.49 -11.32 -13.09
CA ILE A 472 -0.35 -11.82 -11.99
C ILE A 472 0.14 -13.18 -11.49
N VAL A 473 0.42 -14.13 -12.39
CA VAL A 473 0.96 -15.45 -12.01
C VAL A 473 2.29 -15.30 -11.26
N CYS A 474 3.18 -14.43 -11.74
CA CYS A 474 4.47 -14.17 -11.09
C CYS A 474 4.31 -13.55 -9.70
N VAL A 475 3.33 -12.64 -9.50
CA VAL A 475 2.99 -12.11 -8.17
C VAL A 475 2.60 -13.25 -7.23
N LEU A 476 1.70 -14.13 -7.66
CA LEU A 476 1.20 -15.23 -6.82
C LEU A 476 2.30 -16.24 -6.50
N VAL A 477 3.12 -16.62 -7.49
CA VAL A 477 4.26 -17.53 -7.31
C VAL A 477 5.29 -16.93 -6.36
N ALA A 478 5.68 -15.67 -6.57
CA ALA A 478 6.63 -14.98 -5.71
C ALA A 478 6.09 -14.83 -4.27
N ALA A 479 4.80 -14.53 -4.12
CA ALA A 479 4.14 -14.42 -2.81
C ALA A 479 4.20 -15.75 -2.04
N ILE A 480 3.82 -16.88 -2.68
CA ILE A 480 3.90 -18.21 -2.07
C ILE A 480 5.34 -18.56 -1.68
N MET A 481 6.30 -18.31 -2.58
CA MET A 481 7.71 -18.61 -2.33
C MET A 481 8.26 -17.80 -1.15
N LEU A 482 7.98 -16.49 -1.11
CA LEU A 482 8.44 -15.60 -0.05
C LEU A 482 7.79 -15.95 1.29
N LYS A 483 6.48 -16.24 1.33
CA LYS A 483 5.77 -16.66 2.55
C LYS A 483 6.38 -17.88 3.25
N LYS A 484 7.00 -18.77 2.48
CA LYS A 484 7.71 -19.96 3.01
C LYS A 484 9.13 -19.67 3.49
N THR A 485 9.54 -18.42 3.55
CA THR A 485 10.83 -18.00 4.12
C THR A 485 10.63 -17.46 5.53
N LYS A 486 11.64 -17.62 6.39
CA LYS A 486 11.61 -17.21 7.80
C LYS A 486 11.09 -15.78 8.03
N PRO A 487 11.45 -14.78 7.21
CA PRO A 487 11.03 -13.41 7.45
C PRO A 487 9.58 -13.08 7.11
N PHE A 488 8.95 -13.81 6.19
CA PHE A 488 7.58 -13.54 5.72
C PHE A 488 6.57 -14.59 6.20
N SER A 489 7.02 -15.57 6.99
CA SER A 489 6.16 -16.59 7.60
C SER A 489 5.17 -15.97 8.56
N GLY A 490 3.92 -16.43 8.52
CA GLY A 490 2.84 -15.97 9.39
C GLY A 490 1.50 -15.98 8.66
N GLU A 491 0.43 -16.22 9.40
CA GLU A 491 -0.93 -16.13 8.86
C GLU A 491 -1.25 -14.68 8.46
N ALA A 492 -2.05 -14.52 7.41
CA ALA A 492 -2.58 -13.21 7.06
C ALA A 492 -3.41 -12.67 8.23
N ALA A 493 -3.21 -11.41 8.61
CA ALA A 493 -3.94 -10.80 9.71
C ALA A 493 -5.46 -10.93 9.50
N PRO A 494 -6.27 -11.16 10.56
CA PRO A 494 -7.72 -11.25 10.45
C PRO A 494 -8.27 -10.01 9.71
N PHE A 495 -8.83 -10.23 8.53
CA PHE A 495 -9.32 -9.14 7.69
C PHE A 495 -10.71 -8.70 8.18
N VAL A 496 -10.73 -7.74 9.12
CA VAL A 496 -11.97 -7.11 9.59
C VAL A 496 -12.10 -5.73 8.95
N MET A 497 -12.78 -5.64 7.80
CA MET A 497 -12.98 -4.38 7.09
C MET A 497 -14.43 -3.90 7.24
N GLU A 498 -14.63 -2.68 7.71
CA GLU A 498 -15.94 -2.00 7.60
C GLU A 498 -16.12 -1.56 6.16
N LEU A 499 -17.25 -1.93 5.56
CA LEU A 499 -17.65 -1.40 4.27
C LEU A 499 -18.34 -0.04 4.53
N PRO A 500 -17.69 1.11 4.26
CA PRO A 500 -18.34 2.39 4.43
C PRO A 500 -19.52 2.49 3.46
N ALA A 501 -20.53 3.28 3.81
CA ALA A 501 -21.63 3.58 2.90
C ALA A 501 -21.11 4.21 1.61
N TYR A 502 -21.73 3.87 0.47
CA TYR A 502 -21.46 4.57 -0.78
C TYR A 502 -21.79 6.05 -0.61
N HIS A 503 -20.88 6.91 -1.04
CA HIS A 503 -21.14 8.33 -1.16
C HIS A 503 -20.67 8.84 -2.50
N ILE A 504 -21.26 9.97 -2.92
CA ILE A 504 -20.85 10.64 -4.14
C ILE A 504 -19.48 11.29 -3.85
N PRO A 505 -18.45 11.04 -4.67
CA PRO A 505 -17.14 11.63 -4.47
C PRO A 505 -17.20 13.15 -4.69
N SER A 506 -16.46 13.90 -3.86
CA SER A 506 -16.39 15.35 -3.98
C SER A 506 -15.41 15.73 -5.10
N ALA A 507 -15.85 16.49 -6.10
CA ALA A 507 -15.00 16.88 -7.23
C ALA A 507 -13.72 17.61 -6.78
N LYS A 508 -13.82 18.41 -5.70
CA LYS A 508 -12.68 19.11 -5.10
C LYS A 508 -11.68 18.12 -4.51
N THR A 509 -12.14 17.11 -3.78
CA THR A 509 -11.28 16.08 -3.16
C THR A 509 -10.57 15.25 -4.22
N VAL A 510 -11.34 14.77 -5.21
CA VAL A 510 -10.81 13.97 -6.33
C VAL A 510 -9.74 14.72 -7.11
N LEU A 511 -9.98 15.99 -7.47
CA LEU A 511 -9.00 16.81 -8.21
C LEU A 511 -7.77 17.13 -7.36
N MET A 512 -7.96 17.41 -6.07
CA MET A 512 -6.85 17.67 -5.15
C MET A 512 -5.95 16.43 -5.00
N HIS A 513 -6.53 15.24 -4.78
CA HIS A 513 -5.75 14.00 -4.69
C HIS A 513 -5.04 13.65 -6.01
N THR A 514 -5.71 13.87 -7.13
CA THR A 514 -5.11 13.71 -8.46
C THR A 514 -3.90 14.64 -8.62
N TRP A 515 -4.05 15.92 -8.24
CA TRP A 515 -2.99 16.92 -8.30
C TRP A 515 -1.82 16.60 -7.36
N GLU A 516 -2.08 16.21 -6.11
CA GLU A 516 -1.06 15.82 -5.14
C GLU A 516 -0.20 14.64 -5.65
N ARG A 517 -0.86 13.62 -6.22
CA ARG A 517 -0.19 12.45 -6.79
C ARG A 517 0.65 12.84 -8.02
N LEU A 518 0.09 13.68 -8.90
CA LEU A 518 0.78 14.14 -10.11
C LEU A 518 1.99 15.02 -9.77
N TRP A 519 1.82 15.98 -8.86
CA TRP A 519 2.90 16.87 -8.42
C TRP A 519 4.00 16.11 -7.67
N GLY A 520 3.61 15.12 -6.86
CA GLY A 520 4.54 14.20 -6.21
C GLY A 520 5.40 13.43 -7.23
N PHE A 521 4.81 13.00 -8.35
CA PHE A 521 5.54 12.41 -9.47
C PHE A 521 6.48 13.41 -10.11
N ILE A 522 6.01 14.59 -10.53
CA ILE A 522 6.83 15.62 -11.21
C ILE A 522 8.06 15.99 -10.36
N LYS A 523 7.88 16.29 -9.07
CA LYS A 523 8.96 16.74 -8.20
C LYS A 523 10.01 15.65 -7.94
N LYS A 524 9.59 14.41 -7.70
CA LYS A 524 10.49 13.30 -7.34
C LYS A 524 11.08 12.62 -8.57
N ALA A 525 10.25 12.30 -9.57
CA ALA A 525 10.71 11.66 -10.79
C ALA A 525 11.49 12.64 -11.66
N GLY A 526 11.04 13.89 -11.81
CA GLY A 526 11.70 14.87 -12.69
C GLY A 526 13.17 15.13 -12.36
N THR A 527 13.54 15.22 -11.08
CA THR A 527 14.95 15.42 -10.68
C THR A 527 15.83 14.20 -10.94
N ILE A 528 15.30 13.00 -10.71
CA ILE A 528 16.00 11.73 -10.96
C ILE A 528 16.12 11.49 -12.47
N LEU A 529 15.05 11.76 -13.22
CA LEU A 529 14.99 11.63 -14.67
C LEU A 529 15.94 12.61 -15.35
N PHE A 530 15.98 13.89 -14.93
CA PHE A 530 16.94 14.86 -15.44
C PHE A 530 18.38 14.34 -15.32
N LEU A 531 18.76 13.83 -14.14
CA LEU A 531 20.10 13.27 -13.94
C LEU A 531 20.32 12.02 -14.80
N ALA A 532 19.31 11.16 -14.91
CA ALA A 532 19.39 9.95 -15.73
C ALA A 532 19.54 10.29 -17.23
N CYS A 533 18.81 11.27 -17.75
CA CYS A 533 18.92 11.72 -19.14
C CYS A 533 20.32 12.27 -19.43
N VAL A 534 20.88 13.10 -18.55
CA VAL A 534 22.25 13.61 -18.69
C VAL A 534 23.27 12.45 -18.69
N ILE A 535 23.16 11.50 -17.76
CA ILE A 535 24.07 10.35 -17.70
C ILE A 535 23.92 9.47 -18.94
N MET A 536 22.69 9.15 -19.36
CA MET A 536 22.44 8.32 -20.53
C MET A 536 22.92 9.00 -21.82
N TRP A 537 22.75 10.31 -21.95
CA TRP A 537 23.31 11.08 -23.05
C TRP A 537 24.84 11.02 -23.04
N ILE A 538 25.51 11.25 -21.89
CA ILE A 538 26.97 11.12 -21.80
C ILE A 538 27.42 9.72 -22.24
N LEU A 539 26.73 8.67 -21.77
CA LEU A 539 27.08 7.29 -22.10
C LEU A 539 26.86 6.97 -23.58
N SER A 540 25.86 7.57 -24.21
CA SER A 540 25.52 7.30 -25.62
C SER A 540 26.36 8.14 -26.59
N THR A 541 26.76 9.35 -26.19
CA THR A 541 27.43 10.32 -27.05
C THR A 541 28.96 10.27 -26.95
N PHE A 542 29.51 9.95 -25.78
CA PHE A 542 30.96 9.85 -25.60
C PHE A 542 31.46 8.42 -25.69
N GLY A 543 32.71 8.26 -26.12
CA GLY A 543 33.34 6.97 -26.29
C GLY A 543 34.82 7.06 -26.63
N PHE A 544 35.37 5.94 -27.10
CA PHE A 544 36.77 5.86 -27.53
C PHE A 544 36.82 5.60 -29.03
N GLU A 545 37.27 6.59 -29.79
CA GLU A 545 37.43 6.48 -31.23
C GLU A 545 38.85 6.90 -31.63
N ASN A 546 39.49 6.10 -32.49
CA ASN A 546 40.87 6.32 -32.96
C ASN A 546 41.91 6.54 -31.85
N GLY A 547 41.74 5.89 -30.69
CA GLY A 547 42.67 5.98 -29.55
C GLY A 547 42.52 7.25 -28.68
N SER A 548 41.49 8.06 -28.92
CA SER A 548 41.19 9.25 -28.13
C SER A 548 39.77 9.19 -27.55
N PHE A 549 39.58 9.79 -26.36
CA PHE A 549 38.27 9.94 -25.76
C PHE A 549 37.60 11.21 -26.31
N GLY A 550 36.40 11.09 -26.86
CA GLY A 550 35.70 12.18 -27.51
C GLY A 550 34.22 11.87 -27.75
N MET A 551 33.54 12.80 -28.44
CA MET A 551 32.23 12.51 -29.03
C MET A 551 32.46 11.58 -30.22
N VAL A 552 31.62 10.57 -30.33
CA VAL A 552 31.78 9.48 -31.28
C VAL A 552 30.61 9.49 -32.26
N GLU A 553 30.89 9.36 -33.56
CA GLU A 553 29.85 9.25 -34.59
C GLU A 553 29.34 7.81 -34.71
N ASP A 554 30.20 6.82 -34.48
CA ASP A 554 29.83 5.40 -34.46
C ASP A 554 29.30 4.94 -33.08
N THR A 555 28.02 4.61 -33.03
CA THR A 555 27.36 4.08 -31.81
C THR A 555 28.03 2.82 -31.24
N GLU A 556 28.81 2.05 -32.00
CA GLU A 556 29.53 0.87 -31.48
C GLU A 556 30.70 1.23 -30.54
N ASN A 557 31.23 2.45 -30.66
CA ASN A 557 32.40 2.92 -29.91
C ASN A 557 32.03 3.76 -28.68
N CYS A 558 30.74 3.98 -28.42
CA CYS A 558 30.26 4.75 -27.27
C CYS A 558 30.47 4.01 -25.92
N LEU A 559 30.49 4.74 -24.82
CA LEU A 559 30.61 4.19 -23.46
C LEU A 559 29.47 3.22 -23.14
N MET A 560 28.28 3.45 -23.69
CA MET A 560 27.13 2.55 -23.54
C MET A 560 27.38 1.19 -24.20
N ALA A 561 28.04 1.15 -25.36
CA ALA A 561 28.42 -0.08 -26.03
C ALA A 561 29.48 -0.85 -25.26
N ILE A 562 30.46 -0.16 -24.65
CA ILE A 562 31.47 -0.76 -23.77
C ILE A 562 30.80 -1.40 -22.55
N LEU A 563 29.92 -0.66 -21.88
CA LEU A 563 29.22 -1.15 -20.68
C LEU A 563 28.23 -2.28 -21.01
N GLY A 564 27.51 -2.16 -22.13
CA GLY A 564 26.62 -3.21 -22.65
C GLY A 564 27.39 -4.49 -22.98
N SER A 565 28.53 -4.38 -23.64
CA SER A 565 29.40 -5.51 -23.99
C SER A 565 30.00 -6.18 -22.74
N ALA A 566 30.37 -5.38 -21.72
CA ALA A 566 30.88 -5.90 -20.45
C ALA A 566 29.83 -6.71 -19.66
N LEU A 567 28.54 -6.39 -19.82
CA LEU A 567 27.43 -7.08 -19.15
C LEU A 567 26.76 -8.15 -20.03
N ALA A 568 27.03 -8.17 -21.33
CA ALA A 568 26.39 -9.06 -22.31
C ALA A 568 26.55 -10.55 -22.02
N TRP A 569 27.68 -10.97 -21.44
CA TRP A 569 27.90 -12.36 -21.06
C TRP A 569 26.87 -12.87 -20.04
N ILE A 570 26.35 -12.00 -19.17
CA ILE A 570 25.32 -12.35 -18.17
C ILE A 570 24.00 -12.71 -18.86
N PHE A 571 23.69 -12.05 -19.98
CA PHE A 571 22.40 -12.19 -20.68
C PHE A 571 22.47 -13.11 -21.90
N THR A 572 23.66 -13.59 -22.25
CA THR A 572 23.85 -14.60 -23.31
C THR A 572 23.01 -15.86 -23.06
N PRO A 573 22.91 -16.43 -21.84
CA PRO A 573 22.04 -17.57 -21.56
C PRO A 573 20.54 -17.31 -21.73
N LEU A 574 20.13 -16.04 -21.83
CA LEU A 574 18.74 -15.61 -22.03
C LEU A 574 18.40 -15.36 -23.51
N GLY A 575 19.39 -15.48 -24.41
CA GLY A 575 19.19 -15.37 -25.87
C GLY A 575 19.44 -14.00 -26.47
N TRP A 576 19.76 -12.99 -25.66
CA TRP A 576 19.96 -11.61 -26.10
C TRP A 576 21.31 -11.04 -25.61
N GLY A 577 22.39 -11.80 -25.80
CA GLY A 577 23.75 -11.41 -25.44
C GLY A 577 24.38 -10.33 -26.34
N LYS A 578 23.60 -9.59 -27.12
CA LYS A 578 24.09 -8.45 -27.90
C LYS A 578 24.14 -7.21 -27.03
N TRP A 579 25.16 -6.37 -27.21
CA TRP A 579 25.36 -5.18 -26.37
C TRP A 579 24.18 -4.20 -26.51
N GLN A 580 23.55 -4.11 -27.69
CA GLN A 580 22.39 -3.23 -27.93
C GLN A 580 21.19 -3.60 -27.04
N CYS A 581 20.88 -4.90 -26.94
CA CYS A 581 19.81 -5.38 -26.07
C CYS A 581 20.11 -5.06 -24.60
N VAL A 582 21.35 -5.27 -24.17
CA VAL A 582 21.77 -5.00 -22.80
C VAL A 582 21.74 -3.50 -22.50
N ALA A 583 22.18 -2.66 -23.44
CA ALA A 583 22.12 -1.21 -23.34
C ALA A 583 20.67 -0.73 -23.20
N ALA A 584 19.76 -1.24 -24.02
CA ALA A 584 18.34 -0.95 -23.92
C ALA A 584 17.74 -1.43 -22.58
N ALA A 585 18.13 -2.61 -22.07
CA ALA A 585 17.68 -3.06 -20.75
C ALA A 585 18.16 -2.14 -19.61
N ILE A 586 19.38 -1.59 -19.72
CA ILE A 586 19.94 -0.66 -18.72
C ILE A 586 19.20 0.67 -18.74
N SER A 587 18.91 1.24 -19.92
CA SER A 587 18.11 2.47 -20.02
C SER A 587 16.72 2.29 -19.39
N GLY A 588 16.16 1.08 -19.50
CA GLY A 588 14.94 0.64 -18.84
C GLY A 588 14.93 0.74 -17.30
N PHE A 589 16.10 0.80 -16.63
CA PHE A 589 16.14 1.06 -15.18
C PHE A 589 15.84 2.52 -14.86
N SER A 590 16.23 3.44 -15.73
CA SER A 590 15.93 4.88 -15.59
C SER A 590 14.44 5.13 -15.83
N ALA A 591 13.95 4.73 -17.01
CA ALA A 591 12.56 4.85 -17.44
C ALA A 591 12.23 3.65 -18.34
N LYS A 592 11.09 2.99 -18.12
CA LYS A 592 10.78 1.72 -18.83
C LYS A 592 10.40 1.97 -20.29
N GLU A 593 9.81 3.11 -20.57
CA GLU A 593 9.52 3.67 -21.89
C GLU A 593 10.81 3.95 -22.68
N GLY A 594 11.89 4.32 -21.98
CA GLY A 594 13.20 4.62 -22.59
C GLY A 594 13.85 3.43 -23.28
N ILE A 595 13.40 2.20 -23.02
CA ILE A 595 13.86 1.00 -23.73
C ILE A 595 13.59 1.14 -25.24
N VAL A 596 12.38 1.58 -25.62
CA VAL A 596 11.99 1.71 -27.04
C VAL A 596 12.80 2.80 -27.72
N SER A 597 12.88 3.99 -27.10
CA SER A 597 13.68 5.11 -27.60
C SER A 597 15.15 4.72 -27.77
N THR A 598 15.74 4.03 -26.78
CA THR A 598 17.13 3.55 -26.87
C THR A 598 17.30 2.55 -28.01
N MET A 599 16.34 1.64 -28.21
CA MET A 599 16.38 0.69 -29.33
C MET A 599 16.27 1.40 -30.68
N GLY A 600 15.41 2.42 -30.82
CA GLY A 600 15.28 3.21 -32.04
C GLY A 600 16.58 3.93 -32.40
N VAL A 601 17.19 4.62 -31.43
CA VAL A 601 18.48 5.32 -31.61
C VAL A 601 19.59 4.35 -32.00
N LEU A 602 19.72 3.23 -31.27
CA LEU A 602 20.76 2.22 -31.55
C LEU A 602 20.53 1.46 -32.87
N ALA A 603 19.30 1.46 -33.38
CA ALA A 603 18.95 0.89 -34.68
C ALA A 603 19.14 1.88 -35.84
N ASN A 604 19.56 3.12 -35.55
CA ASN A 604 19.75 4.20 -36.51
C ASN A 604 18.46 4.52 -37.30
N VAL A 605 17.31 4.39 -36.64
CA VAL A 605 16.00 4.81 -37.17
C VAL A 605 15.93 6.33 -37.07
N SER A 606 15.44 6.99 -38.13
CA SER A 606 15.28 8.46 -38.13
C SER A 606 14.44 8.91 -36.94
N GLU A 607 14.80 10.06 -36.34
CA GLU A 607 14.21 10.56 -35.10
C GLU A 607 12.67 10.61 -35.16
N ASP A 608 12.11 11.06 -36.29
CA ASP A 608 10.67 11.13 -36.58
C ASP A 608 9.93 9.77 -36.58
N LEU A 609 10.66 8.66 -36.77
CA LEU A 609 10.11 7.29 -36.84
C LEU A 609 10.57 6.42 -35.66
N SER A 610 11.40 6.96 -34.77
CA SER A 610 12.02 6.22 -33.67
C SER A 610 11.03 5.89 -32.53
N GLU A 611 9.87 6.54 -32.51
CA GLU A 611 8.77 6.26 -31.60
C GLU A 611 7.71 5.29 -32.19
N GLU A 612 7.75 5.04 -33.51
CA GLU A 612 6.86 4.07 -34.16
C GLU A 612 7.33 2.63 -33.90
N THR A 613 6.62 1.93 -33.01
CA THR A 613 7.00 0.58 -32.57
C THR A 613 7.15 -0.42 -33.71
N ASP A 614 6.36 -0.31 -34.78
CA ASP A 614 6.40 -1.27 -35.88
C ASP A 614 7.67 -1.09 -36.76
N VAL A 615 8.09 0.16 -36.96
CA VAL A 615 9.32 0.50 -37.70
C VAL A 615 10.55 0.03 -36.93
N VAL A 616 10.61 0.35 -35.63
CA VAL A 616 11.71 -0.07 -34.77
C VAL A 616 11.76 -1.59 -34.65
N ALA A 617 10.60 -2.27 -34.53
CA ALA A 617 10.51 -3.73 -34.48
C ALA A 617 11.15 -4.40 -35.70
N ALA A 618 10.94 -3.84 -36.91
CA ALA A 618 11.55 -4.36 -38.13
C ALA A 618 13.08 -4.18 -38.12
N ALA A 619 13.57 -3.01 -37.69
CA ALA A 619 15.00 -2.68 -37.67
C ALA A 619 15.80 -3.52 -36.67
N ILE A 620 15.20 -3.90 -35.53
CA ILE A 620 15.89 -4.65 -34.46
C ILE A 620 15.62 -6.15 -34.50
N ARG A 621 14.91 -6.65 -35.51
CA ARG A 621 14.56 -8.07 -35.62
C ARG A 621 15.79 -8.97 -35.54
N ASP A 622 16.88 -8.58 -36.20
CA ASP A 622 18.14 -9.32 -36.20
C ASP A 622 18.88 -9.30 -34.86
N TRP A 623 18.46 -8.45 -33.91
CA TRP A 623 19.04 -8.44 -32.57
C TRP A 623 18.57 -9.64 -31.74
N PHE A 624 17.38 -10.16 -32.07
CA PHE A 624 16.79 -11.32 -31.41
C PHE A 624 16.81 -12.53 -32.36
N PRO A 625 17.72 -13.50 -32.14
CA PRO A 625 17.91 -14.62 -33.07
C PRO A 625 16.72 -15.58 -33.14
N THR A 626 15.83 -15.56 -32.14
CA THR A 626 14.66 -16.44 -32.02
C THR A 626 13.49 -15.68 -31.37
N MET A 627 12.27 -16.17 -31.58
CA MET A 627 11.09 -15.64 -30.89
C MET A 627 11.21 -15.82 -29.38
N ALA A 628 11.75 -16.97 -28.93
CA ALA A 628 12.05 -17.21 -27.53
C ALA A 628 13.00 -16.17 -26.91
N ALA A 629 13.98 -15.63 -27.67
CA ALA A 629 14.88 -14.58 -27.20
C ALA A 629 14.16 -13.24 -27.00
N ALA A 630 13.29 -12.85 -27.95
CA ALA A 630 12.47 -11.64 -27.82
C ALA A 630 11.51 -11.76 -26.62
N PHE A 631 10.84 -12.91 -26.47
CA PHE A 631 9.95 -13.16 -25.33
C PHE A 631 10.72 -13.13 -24.00
N SER A 632 11.90 -13.74 -23.94
CA SER A 632 12.79 -13.71 -22.76
C SER A 632 13.20 -12.28 -22.37
N PHE A 633 13.56 -11.44 -23.35
CA PHE A 633 13.85 -10.03 -23.10
C PHE A 633 12.63 -9.29 -22.53
N LEU A 634 11.44 -9.55 -23.08
CA LEU A 634 10.20 -8.95 -22.61
C LEU A 634 9.91 -9.35 -21.16
N VAL A 635 9.99 -10.65 -20.85
CA VAL A 635 9.76 -11.18 -19.50
C VAL A 635 10.76 -10.63 -18.50
N PHE A 636 12.04 -10.53 -18.87
CA PHE A 636 13.06 -9.93 -18.00
C PHE A 636 12.72 -8.47 -17.68
N ASN A 637 12.43 -7.65 -18.69
CA ASN A 637 12.12 -6.23 -18.48
C ASN A 637 10.74 -5.98 -17.85
N LEU A 638 9.85 -6.97 -17.92
CA LEU A 638 8.58 -6.98 -17.21
C LEU A 638 8.77 -7.22 -15.71
N LEU A 639 9.64 -8.16 -15.32
CA LEU A 639 9.75 -8.63 -13.93
C LEU A 639 10.95 -8.06 -13.16
N ASN A 640 11.92 -7.47 -13.86
CA ASN A 640 13.09 -6.87 -13.22
C ASN A 640 12.71 -5.68 -12.34
N SER A 641 13.69 -5.11 -11.63
CA SER A 641 13.41 -3.99 -10.74
C SER A 641 12.75 -2.83 -11.50
N PRO A 642 11.84 -2.10 -10.83
CA PRO A 642 11.06 -1.05 -11.48
C PRO A 642 11.93 0.17 -11.81
N CYS A 643 11.35 1.21 -12.42
CA CYS A 643 12.08 2.43 -12.75
C CYS A 643 12.68 3.10 -11.49
N LEU A 644 13.71 3.93 -11.64
CA LEU A 644 14.40 4.61 -10.53
C LEU A 644 13.44 5.37 -9.60
N ALA A 645 12.40 6.00 -10.15
CA ALA A 645 11.38 6.69 -9.37
C ALA A 645 10.56 5.74 -8.47
N ALA A 646 10.22 4.56 -8.97
CA ALA A 646 9.56 3.52 -8.19
C ALA A 646 10.52 2.87 -7.18
N ILE A 647 11.79 2.67 -7.52
CA ILE A 647 12.83 2.19 -6.58
C ILE A 647 13.00 3.17 -5.40
N SER A 648 13.04 4.48 -5.67
CA SER A 648 13.10 5.51 -4.62
C SER A 648 11.87 5.47 -3.71
N THR A 649 10.69 5.28 -4.30
CA THR A 649 9.43 5.13 -3.55
C THR A 649 9.43 3.85 -2.72
N MET A 650 9.94 2.74 -3.27
CA MET A 650 10.13 1.47 -2.56
C MET A 650 11.06 1.63 -1.36
N ALA A 651 12.18 2.34 -1.51
CA ALA A 651 13.09 2.65 -0.40
C ALA A 651 12.38 3.43 0.71
N GLN A 652 11.59 4.45 0.33
CA GLN A 652 10.79 5.26 1.27
C GLN A 652 9.70 4.44 1.97
N GLN A 653 9.10 3.45 1.32
CA GLN A 653 8.10 2.61 1.98
C GLN A 653 8.72 1.50 2.83
N MET A 654 9.82 0.89 2.40
CA MET A 654 10.48 -0.18 3.15
C MET A 654 11.15 0.27 4.45
N GLN A 655 11.63 1.53 4.52
CA GLN A 655 12.28 2.12 5.70
C GLN A 655 13.44 1.27 6.27
N SER A 656 14.05 0.39 5.47
CA SER A 656 15.17 -0.45 5.87
C SER A 656 16.09 -0.74 4.68
N ARG A 657 17.39 -0.45 4.83
CA ARG A 657 18.40 -0.67 3.78
C ARG A 657 18.59 -2.14 3.45
N LYS A 658 18.50 -3.02 4.46
CA LYS A 658 18.61 -4.47 4.28
C LYS A 658 17.48 -5.00 3.39
N TRP A 659 16.25 -4.56 3.68
CA TRP A 659 15.07 -4.96 2.92
C TRP A 659 15.04 -4.37 1.51
N PHE A 660 15.48 -3.12 1.37
CA PHE A 660 15.63 -2.47 0.08
C PHE A 660 16.55 -3.25 -0.88
N TRP A 661 17.77 -3.59 -0.43
CA TRP A 661 18.70 -4.36 -1.26
C TRP A 661 18.22 -5.78 -1.50
N PHE A 662 17.63 -6.43 -0.49
CA PHE A 662 16.99 -7.74 -0.67
C PHE A 662 15.92 -7.70 -1.76
N ALA A 663 15.08 -6.66 -1.79
CA ALA A 663 14.02 -6.52 -2.78
C ALA A 663 14.57 -6.37 -4.20
N ILE A 664 15.55 -5.49 -4.41
CA ILE A 664 16.17 -5.28 -5.73
C ILE A 664 16.83 -6.57 -6.23
N ILE A 665 17.60 -7.23 -5.37
CA ILE A 665 18.29 -8.48 -5.74
C ILE A 665 17.25 -9.56 -6.05
N PHE A 666 16.23 -9.72 -5.20
CA PHE A 666 15.17 -10.69 -5.40
C PHE A 666 14.44 -10.46 -6.74
N GLN A 667 14.02 -9.24 -7.04
CA GLN A 667 13.31 -8.92 -8.29
C GLN A 667 14.15 -9.26 -9.52
N ASN A 668 15.42 -8.87 -9.54
CA ASN A 668 16.31 -9.12 -10.69
C ASN A 668 16.68 -10.60 -10.84
N VAL A 669 16.95 -11.30 -9.73
CA VAL A 669 17.22 -12.76 -9.76
C VAL A 669 15.98 -13.53 -10.19
N PHE A 670 14.80 -13.17 -9.65
CA PHE A 670 13.53 -13.78 -10.04
C PHE A 670 13.25 -13.57 -11.54
N ALA A 671 13.38 -12.34 -12.03
CA ALA A 671 13.23 -12.01 -13.44
C ALA A 671 14.19 -12.81 -14.33
N TYR A 672 15.46 -12.90 -13.93
CA TYR A 672 16.47 -13.66 -14.66
C TYR A 672 16.13 -15.16 -14.72
N CYS A 673 15.76 -15.76 -13.59
CA CYS A 673 15.35 -17.17 -13.52
C CYS A 673 14.14 -17.46 -14.41
N VAL A 674 13.12 -16.59 -14.39
CA VAL A 674 11.91 -16.76 -15.19
C VAL A 674 12.21 -16.60 -16.67
N ALA A 675 12.97 -15.56 -17.06
CA ALA A 675 13.36 -15.34 -18.45
C ALA A 675 14.25 -16.49 -19.00
N LEU A 676 15.18 -17.01 -18.19
CA LEU A 676 15.99 -18.18 -18.55
C LEU A 676 15.12 -19.41 -18.83
N MET A 677 14.11 -19.69 -18.00
CA MET A 677 13.18 -20.79 -18.23
C MET A 677 12.42 -20.62 -19.55
N PHE A 678 11.86 -19.42 -19.80
CA PHE A 678 11.13 -19.16 -21.04
C PHE A 678 12.00 -19.29 -22.28
N TYR A 679 13.23 -18.77 -22.25
CA TYR A 679 14.13 -18.89 -23.39
C TYR A 679 14.52 -20.35 -23.68
N GLN A 680 14.96 -21.08 -22.66
CA GLN A 680 15.51 -22.43 -22.83
C GLN A 680 14.44 -23.46 -23.15
N PHE A 681 13.23 -23.34 -22.57
CA PHE A 681 12.10 -24.19 -22.95
C PHE A 681 11.52 -23.78 -24.29
N GLY A 682 11.48 -22.48 -24.61
CA GLY A 682 11.08 -21.98 -25.93
C GLY A 682 11.96 -22.54 -27.04
N LEU A 683 13.28 -22.48 -26.90
CA LEU A 683 14.23 -23.11 -27.82
C LEU A 683 13.99 -24.60 -28.03
N LEU A 684 13.68 -25.33 -26.95
CA LEU A 684 13.42 -26.77 -27.04
C LEU A 684 12.09 -27.05 -27.77
N MET A 685 11.08 -26.20 -27.59
CA MET A 685 9.82 -26.26 -28.34
C MET A 685 9.98 -25.90 -29.81
N GLU A 686 10.92 -25.01 -30.15
CA GLU A 686 11.27 -24.64 -31.52
C GLU A 686 12.16 -25.71 -32.23
N GLY A 687 12.46 -26.83 -31.56
CA GLY A 687 13.23 -27.95 -32.13
C GLY A 687 14.73 -27.94 -31.79
N GLY A 688 15.17 -27.09 -30.86
CA GLY A 688 16.55 -27.04 -30.38
C GLY A 688 16.97 -28.28 -29.57
N SER A 689 18.27 -28.55 -29.53
CA SER A 689 18.85 -29.66 -28.76
C SER A 689 18.91 -29.39 -27.26
N PHE A 690 18.71 -30.42 -26.43
CA PHE A 690 18.90 -30.32 -24.99
C PHE A 690 20.35 -30.02 -24.62
N GLY A 691 20.61 -28.82 -24.11
CA GLY A 691 21.95 -28.34 -23.74
C GLY A 691 22.12 -28.06 -22.26
N ILE A 692 23.30 -27.52 -21.90
CA ILE A 692 23.61 -27.08 -20.52
C ILE A 692 22.64 -25.99 -20.04
N GLY A 693 22.26 -25.07 -20.93
CA GLY A 693 21.26 -24.02 -20.63
C GLY A 693 19.89 -24.61 -20.29
N THR A 694 19.44 -25.62 -21.04
CA THR A 694 18.20 -26.34 -20.76
C THR A 694 18.26 -27.09 -19.43
N ALA A 695 19.38 -27.74 -19.13
CA ALA A 695 19.58 -28.39 -17.84
C ALA A 695 19.51 -27.38 -16.67
N ALA A 696 20.13 -26.21 -16.83
CA ALA A 696 20.04 -25.14 -15.84
C ALA A 696 18.60 -24.65 -15.65
N ALA A 697 17.84 -24.45 -16.73
CA ALA A 697 16.43 -24.09 -16.67
C ALA A 697 15.57 -25.16 -15.95
N VAL A 698 15.85 -26.45 -16.18
CA VAL A 698 15.19 -27.54 -15.46
C VAL A 698 15.51 -27.49 -13.96
N VAL A 699 16.76 -27.23 -13.56
CA VAL A 699 17.14 -27.08 -12.14
C VAL A 699 16.40 -25.90 -11.51
N VAL A 700 16.32 -24.76 -12.19
CA VAL A 700 15.56 -23.58 -11.73
C VAL A 700 14.07 -23.94 -11.56
N LEU A 701 13.47 -24.61 -12.54
CA LEU A 701 12.08 -25.06 -12.47
C LEU A 701 11.86 -26.00 -11.29
N LEU A 702 12.74 -26.99 -11.08
CA LEU A 702 12.66 -27.89 -9.92
C LEU A 702 12.80 -27.12 -8.60
N GLY A 703 13.66 -26.10 -8.54
CA GLY A 703 13.77 -25.20 -7.39
C GLY A 703 12.48 -24.42 -7.10
N PHE A 704 11.84 -23.89 -8.15
CA PHE A 704 10.55 -23.20 -8.06
C PHE A 704 9.45 -24.15 -7.60
N LEU A 705 9.35 -25.35 -8.20
CA LEU A 705 8.39 -26.38 -7.81
C LEU A 705 8.61 -26.84 -6.37
N TYR A 706 9.86 -27.05 -5.95
CA TYR A 706 10.20 -27.37 -4.57
C TYR A 706 9.75 -26.27 -3.61
N MET A 707 10.03 -25.00 -3.91
CA MET A 707 9.54 -23.88 -3.10
C MET A 707 8.01 -23.80 -3.11
N LEU A 708 7.35 -24.05 -4.24
CA LEU A 708 5.90 -23.95 -4.39
C LEU A 708 5.14 -25.07 -3.65
N PHE A 709 5.69 -26.29 -3.63
CA PHE A 709 5.02 -27.47 -3.06
C PHE A 709 5.56 -27.93 -1.72
N ARG A 710 6.73 -27.46 -1.25
CA ARG A 710 7.21 -27.82 0.10
C ARG A 710 6.18 -27.39 1.16
N PRO A 711 5.90 -28.22 2.18
CA PRO A 711 5.09 -27.80 3.32
C PRO A 711 5.67 -26.52 3.91
N ASP A 712 4.82 -25.58 4.35
CA ASP A 712 5.31 -24.40 5.05
C ASP A 712 6.01 -24.84 6.35
N PRO A 713 7.33 -24.66 6.46
CA PRO A 713 8.09 -25.11 7.62
C PRO A 713 7.72 -24.36 8.91
N TYR A 714 6.95 -23.28 8.81
CA TYR A 714 6.52 -22.45 9.93
C TYR A 714 5.03 -22.60 10.28
N LYS A 715 4.28 -23.44 9.56
CA LYS A 715 2.81 -23.62 9.73
C LYS A 715 2.39 -23.97 11.16
N ASN A 716 3.22 -24.70 11.88
CA ASN A 716 2.94 -25.20 13.24
C ASN A 716 3.87 -24.58 14.31
N GLN A 717 4.61 -23.51 14.00
CA GLN A 717 5.31 -22.82 15.09
C GLN A 717 4.26 -22.24 16.02
N LYS A 718 4.28 -22.68 17.29
CA LYS A 718 3.47 -22.10 18.37
C LYS A 718 3.50 -20.58 18.23
N LYS A 719 2.34 -19.92 18.43
CA LYS A 719 2.10 -18.47 18.43
C LYS A 719 3.01 -17.65 19.38
N ALA A 720 4.18 -18.15 19.75
CA ALA A 720 5.25 -17.42 20.41
C ALA A 720 5.89 -16.46 19.39
N SER A 721 5.45 -15.20 19.46
CA SER A 721 6.26 -14.01 19.21
C SER A 721 7.26 -14.11 18.05
N ARG A 722 6.86 -13.72 16.85
CA ARG A 722 7.84 -13.27 15.85
C ARG A 722 7.75 -11.76 15.69
N ARG A 723 8.58 -11.12 16.50
CA ARG A 723 9.01 -9.72 16.45
C ARG A 723 9.24 -9.25 15.02
N SER A 724 8.55 -8.19 14.62
CA SER A 724 9.00 -7.21 13.63
C SER A 724 9.32 -5.89 14.34
N VAL A 725 10.17 -5.93 15.37
CA VAL A 725 10.81 -4.73 15.91
C VAL A 725 12.28 -5.06 16.14
N ALA A 726 13.15 -4.22 15.56
CA ALA A 726 14.63 -4.25 15.55
C ALA A 726 15.33 -5.15 14.49
N ALA A 727 15.56 -4.56 13.30
CA ALA A 727 16.87 -4.39 12.62
C ALA A 727 16.71 -4.02 11.14
#